data_AF-A0A9R0NS37-F1
#
_entry.id   AF-A0A9R0NS37-F1
#
_cell.length_a   1.000
_cell.length_b   1.000
_cell.length_c   1.000
_cell.angle_alpha   90.00
_cell.angle_beta   90.00
_cell.angle_gamma   90.00
#
_symmetry.space_group_name_H-M   'P 1'
#
loop_
_entity.id
_entity.type
_entity.pdbx_description
1 polymer ?
#
loop_
_entity_poly.entity_id
_entity_poly.type
_entity_poly.pdbx_seq_one_letter_code
_entity_poly.pdbx_strand_id
1 'polypeptide(L)'
;MKDLVKDPAPVTGQDVGPAGGEAAGDTGSRKLGDRFRAWRLVVEAPSRATLLISGLLTILTWQLPAFSPIEPKGDYDYGLLIAMARHFGLSFGDRIATTYGPLYFLAIPSTTVRAEVAVGFLFWFVFTTGCLAACFQAFQGRIGTRWAWVACGALAVSFSIVPLTGVITATPGFVAVLAVCHALGLLPKWAERAFPVVMGLVTAAMLLTKFSVGLMCGPIVLGAVLVRPGRRLREFAEFAVSGVVGLVLLWIVAGQPPTQVVQYVVRALSVGSGHAQSMGLEPTNSAWEYLVAAAVTIVLAVGVARIKVDGWRWPLWLGLLAAGWLLFKQGFVRHDSHSAQYFAVLFALGVLFAVLQRSAVLAMVAAVSLLAQAASFGGGLWTIDPVHSLHTFADGATIVASGSHRDAVQEDARAELRKRTDIPQRFLTRIGTQPVRSEPFDQAIAWTYGLTPAIPPTLLNYGAYTELLDKMNESWIADDVNAPRFVIRENTRITLDGRFALWDPPRTELAETCRYTLVDSTDRWQLLERGPNRCGAERELSSTHLAAGQSVPVPTAADGVVVARVYPEQSLAERAWGFLFKPDDLNVSLDGEAFRLPWTHSDAPLMVSAPQEPSVKLAGRPLQAGNLSMSAPGRVVFSVVGRK
;
A
#
# COMPACT_ATOMS: atom_id res chain seq x y z
N MET A 1 40.28 -60.44 -2.70
CA MET A 1 41.76 -60.40 -2.79
C MET A 1 42.28 -59.91 -1.45
N LYS A 2 42.70 -60.86 -0.61
CA LYS A 2 43.61 -60.78 0.57
C LYS A 2 43.31 -59.70 1.64
N ASP A 3 42.71 -60.01 2.78
CA ASP A 3 43.13 -60.86 3.92
C ASP A 3 43.84 -60.09 5.05
N LEU A 4 43.65 -60.63 6.27
CA LEU A 4 44.30 -60.41 7.58
C LEU A 4 43.50 -59.48 8.52
N VAL A 5 42.59 -59.96 9.39
CA VAL A 5 42.63 -61.02 10.42
C VAL A 5 43.76 -60.84 11.43
N LYS A 6 43.37 -60.56 12.69
CA LYS A 6 43.95 -61.19 13.90
C LYS A 6 43.03 -60.99 15.12
N ASP A 7 42.50 -62.10 15.59
CA ASP A 7 42.04 -62.36 16.96
C ASP A 7 43.21 -63.01 17.73
N PRO A 8 43.25 -62.99 19.09
CA PRO A 8 42.77 -64.17 19.82
C PRO A 8 42.16 -63.93 21.22
N ALA A 9 40.96 -64.49 21.45
CA ALA A 9 40.61 -65.57 22.41
C ALA A 9 40.86 -65.37 23.96
N PRO A 10 40.37 -66.28 24.85
CA PRO A 10 39.31 -65.94 25.81
C PRO A 10 39.67 -66.23 27.29
N VAL A 11 38.88 -65.72 28.24
CA VAL A 11 38.92 -66.19 29.64
C VAL A 11 37.51 -66.39 30.18
N THR A 12 37.25 -67.63 30.57
CA THR A 12 36.08 -68.17 31.28
C THR A 12 36.13 -67.83 32.77
N GLY A 13 34.97 -67.62 33.39
CA GLY A 13 34.82 -67.63 34.85
C GLY A 13 33.37 -67.39 35.27
N GLN A 14 32.67 -68.46 35.65
CA GLN A 14 31.36 -68.47 36.30
C GLN A 14 31.46 -67.89 37.72
N ASP A 15 30.41 -67.21 38.21
CA ASP A 15 29.80 -67.58 39.51
C ASP A 15 28.41 -66.95 39.76
N VAL A 16 27.73 -67.58 40.71
CA VAL A 16 26.28 -67.74 40.94
C VAL A 16 25.59 -66.62 41.77
N GLY A 17 24.44 -66.12 41.27
CA GLY A 17 23.18 -65.76 41.98
C GLY A 17 23.11 -64.59 43.02
N PRO A 18 21.90 -64.20 43.51
CA PRO A 18 20.58 -64.14 42.88
C PRO A 18 19.81 -62.80 43.12
N ALA A 19 18.63 -62.69 42.48
CA ALA A 19 17.46 -61.88 42.86
C ALA A 19 17.42 -60.37 42.57
N GLY A 20 16.32 -59.94 41.93
CA GLY A 20 15.89 -58.54 41.84
C GLY A 20 15.29 -58.20 40.49
N GLY A 21 14.03 -58.57 40.27
CA GLY A 21 13.29 -58.09 39.11
C GLY A 21 13.00 -56.60 39.24
N GLU A 22 13.20 -55.84 38.17
CA GLU A 22 12.48 -54.58 37.97
C GLU A 22 12.48 -54.18 36.50
N ALA A 23 11.33 -53.65 36.10
CA ALA A 23 10.90 -53.47 34.72
C ALA A 23 11.77 -52.47 33.94
N ALA A 24 12.15 -52.86 32.72
CA ALA A 24 12.64 -51.94 31.69
C ALA A 24 11.49 -51.05 31.19
N GLY A 25 11.26 -49.94 31.91
CA GLY A 25 10.28 -48.91 31.56
C GLY A 25 10.94 -47.61 31.09
N ASP A 26 10.81 -47.33 29.79
CA ASP A 26 10.49 -45.99 29.25
C ASP A 26 11.21 -44.75 29.84
N THR A 27 12.55 -44.75 29.85
CA THR A 27 13.35 -43.59 30.30
C THR A 27 13.71 -42.61 29.17
N GLY A 28 13.52 -43.02 27.91
CA GLY A 28 13.80 -42.19 26.73
C GLY A 28 12.73 -41.12 26.45
N SER A 29 11.44 -41.47 26.57
CA SER A 29 10.35 -40.53 26.29
C SER A 29 10.18 -39.48 27.39
N ARG A 30 10.41 -39.86 28.66
CA ARG A 30 10.36 -38.96 29.82
C ARG A 30 11.43 -37.87 29.79
N LYS A 31 12.67 -38.17 29.42
CA LYS A 31 13.75 -37.15 29.34
C LYS A 31 13.51 -36.12 28.21
N LEU A 32 12.89 -36.54 27.11
CA LEU A 32 12.50 -35.61 26.03
C LEU A 32 11.33 -34.71 26.48
N GLY A 33 10.34 -35.29 27.18
CA GLY A 33 9.20 -34.59 27.76
C GLY A 33 9.59 -33.57 28.84
N ASP A 34 10.55 -33.91 29.70
CA ASP A 34 11.03 -33.03 30.77
C ASP A 34 11.92 -31.90 30.23
N ARG A 35 12.72 -32.16 29.19
CA ARG A 35 13.43 -31.08 28.46
C ARG A 35 12.46 -30.15 27.74
N PHE A 36 11.38 -30.66 27.14
CA PHE A 36 10.33 -29.84 26.54
C PHE A 36 9.53 -29.04 27.58
N ARG A 37 9.26 -29.61 28.77
CA ARG A 37 8.63 -28.90 29.89
C ARG A 37 9.54 -27.82 30.47
N ALA A 38 10.82 -28.10 30.67
CA ALA A 38 11.80 -27.13 31.13
C ALA A 38 12.00 -25.99 30.11
N TRP A 39 12.03 -26.30 28.82
CA TRP A 39 12.08 -25.29 27.76
C TRP A 39 10.80 -24.44 27.70
N ARG A 40 9.62 -25.04 27.87
CA ARG A 40 8.34 -24.31 28.01
C ARG A 40 8.29 -23.41 29.24
N LEU A 41 8.85 -23.84 30.37
CA LEU A 41 8.95 -23.04 31.59
C LEU A 41 9.93 -21.86 31.45
N VAL A 42 10.95 -21.98 30.59
CA VAL A 42 11.92 -20.92 30.29
C VAL A 42 11.41 -19.92 29.22
N VAL A 43 10.44 -20.33 28.40
CA VAL A 43 9.90 -19.51 27.31
C VAL A 43 8.60 -18.77 27.68
N GLU A 44 7.86 -19.11 28.75
CA GLU A 44 6.55 -18.48 29.07
C GLU A 44 5.64 -18.35 27.84
N ALA A 45 5.69 -19.35 26.95
CA ALA A 45 4.91 -19.35 25.72
C ALA A 45 3.42 -19.17 26.03
N PRO A 46 2.65 -18.51 25.14
CA PRO A 46 1.23 -18.32 25.35
C PRO A 46 0.54 -19.68 25.54
N SER A 47 -0.42 -19.72 26.46
CA SER A 47 -1.18 -20.94 26.72
C SER A 47 -1.94 -21.37 25.46
N ARG A 48 -2.27 -22.66 25.34
CA ARG A 48 -3.12 -23.16 24.24
C ARG A 48 -4.45 -22.41 24.17
N ALA A 49 -5.06 -22.11 25.33
CA ALA A 49 -6.29 -21.33 25.40
C ALA A 49 -6.11 -19.91 24.86
N THR A 50 -5.01 -19.23 25.21
CA THR A 50 -4.68 -17.90 24.69
C THR A 50 -4.56 -17.91 23.17
N LEU A 51 -3.79 -18.85 22.61
CA LEU A 51 -3.63 -18.98 21.16
C LEU A 51 -4.94 -19.30 20.46
N LEU A 52 -5.77 -20.19 21.03
CA LEU A 52 -7.08 -20.54 20.45
C LEU A 52 -8.04 -19.35 20.45
N ILE A 53 -8.13 -18.59 21.55
CA ILE A 53 -9.01 -17.42 21.62
C ILE A 53 -8.50 -16.30 20.69
N SER A 54 -7.19 -16.03 20.67
CA SER A 54 -6.60 -15.05 19.75
C SER A 54 -6.79 -15.46 18.28
N GLY A 55 -6.66 -16.74 17.96
CA GLY A 55 -6.91 -17.26 16.61
C GLY A 55 -8.39 -17.16 16.22
N LEU A 56 -9.31 -17.49 17.14
CA LEU A 56 -10.75 -17.31 16.92
C LEU A 56 -11.11 -15.85 16.70
N LEU A 57 -10.60 -14.94 17.53
CA LEU A 57 -10.79 -13.49 17.34
C LEU A 57 -10.27 -13.05 15.96
N THR A 58 -9.09 -13.53 15.56
CA THR A 58 -8.52 -13.24 14.24
C THR A 58 -9.43 -13.67 13.09
N ILE A 59 -10.07 -14.85 13.20
CA ILE A 59 -11.02 -15.35 12.19
C ILE A 59 -12.33 -14.55 12.21
N LEU A 60 -12.87 -14.25 13.40
CA LEU A 60 -14.13 -13.52 13.56
C LEU A 60 -14.02 -12.04 13.19
N THR A 61 -12.81 -11.51 13.07
CA THR A 61 -12.53 -10.15 12.58
C THR A 61 -11.71 -10.17 11.28
N TRP A 62 -11.77 -11.28 10.53
CA TRP A 62 -11.02 -11.45 9.30
C TRP A 62 -11.58 -10.59 8.16
N GLN A 63 -10.73 -9.75 7.56
CA GLN A 63 -11.11 -8.78 6.53
C GLN A 63 -10.13 -8.75 5.35
N LEU A 64 -9.32 -9.81 5.20
CA LEU A 64 -8.43 -9.97 4.06
C LEU A 64 -9.12 -10.88 3.03
N PRO A 65 -9.91 -10.34 2.08
CA PRO A 65 -10.51 -11.15 1.04
C PRO A 65 -9.44 -11.67 0.09
N ALA A 66 -9.69 -12.85 -0.48
CA ALA A 66 -8.96 -13.29 -1.66
C ALA A 66 -9.46 -12.45 -2.85
N PHE A 67 -8.65 -11.47 -3.25
CA PHE A 67 -9.04 -10.46 -4.22
C PHE A 67 -9.22 -11.05 -5.61
N SER A 68 -10.40 -10.85 -6.18
CA SER A 68 -10.67 -11.07 -7.61
C SER A 68 -10.94 -9.73 -8.28
N PRO A 69 -10.56 -9.51 -9.56
CA PRO A 69 -10.64 -8.20 -10.21
C PRO A 69 -12.06 -7.68 -10.54
N ILE A 70 -13.05 -7.90 -9.69
CA ILE A 70 -14.47 -7.61 -9.94
C ILE A 70 -14.77 -6.11 -9.86
N GLU A 71 -14.01 -5.36 -9.06
CA GLU A 71 -14.16 -3.90 -8.88
C GLU A 71 -13.00 -3.15 -9.56
N PRO A 72 -13.04 -2.89 -10.88
CA PRO A 72 -12.06 -2.02 -11.53
C PRO A 72 -12.36 -0.57 -11.15
N LYS A 73 -11.28 0.19 -10.98
CA LYS A 73 -11.09 1.57 -10.47
C LYS A 73 -10.46 1.65 -9.07
N GLY A 74 -9.33 2.36 -8.99
CA GLY A 74 -8.63 2.69 -7.74
C GLY A 74 -7.61 1.64 -7.29
N ASP A 75 -7.56 1.35 -5.99
CA ASP A 75 -6.57 0.45 -5.37
C ASP A 75 -6.62 -1.01 -5.88
N TYR A 76 -7.77 -1.44 -6.42
CA TYR A 76 -7.92 -2.77 -7.02
C TYR A 76 -7.21 -2.92 -8.35
N ASP A 77 -7.14 -1.86 -9.17
CA ASP A 77 -6.34 -1.87 -10.40
C ASP A 77 -4.84 -1.96 -10.06
N TYR A 78 -4.40 -1.31 -8.96
CA TYR A 78 -3.04 -1.49 -8.46
C TYR A 78 -2.76 -2.94 -8.06
N GLY A 79 -3.67 -3.58 -7.31
CA GLY A 79 -3.54 -4.98 -6.91
C GLY A 79 -3.37 -5.93 -8.09
N LEU A 80 -4.23 -5.81 -9.10
CA LEU A 80 -4.12 -6.61 -10.32
C LEU A 80 -2.82 -6.31 -11.07
N LEU A 81 -2.50 -5.05 -11.35
CA LEU A 81 -1.33 -4.69 -12.13
C LEU A 81 -0.01 -5.09 -11.46
N ILE A 82 0.07 -5.05 -10.13
CA ILE A 82 1.25 -5.52 -9.40
C ILE A 82 1.38 -7.04 -9.50
N ALA A 83 0.28 -7.78 -9.38
CA ALA A 83 0.27 -9.23 -9.58
C ALA A 83 0.71 -9.59 -11.01
N MET A 84 0.20 -8.87 -12.01
CA MET A 84 0.61 -9.05 -13.41
C MET A 84 2.07 -8.68 -13.62
N ALA A 85 2.54 -7.53 -13.11
CA ALA A 85 3.94 -7.11 -13.23
C ALA A 85 4.90 -8.15 -12.65
N ARG A 86 4.58 -8.74 -11.50
CA ARG A 86 5.32 -9.88 -10.92
C ARG A 86 5.29 -11.10 -11.84
N HIS A 87 4.12 -11.46 -12.36
CA HIS A 87 3.96 -12.60 -13.25
C HIS A 87 4.80 -12.46 -14.54
N PHE A 88 4.88 -11.24 -15.09
CA PHE A 88 5.71 -10.92 -16.25
C PHE A 88 7.20 -10.65 -15.90
N GLY A 89 7.60 -10.77 -14.64
CA GLY A 89 8.99 -10.59 -14.21
C GLY A 89 9.48 -9.14 -14.32
N LEU A 90 8.59 -8.15 -14.24
CA LEU A 90 8.97 -6.74 -14.28
C LEU A 90 9.71 -6.36 -12.99
N SER A 91 10.85 -5.68 -13.13
CA SER A 91 11.66 -5.26 -12.00
C SER A 91 11.14 -3.96 -11.38
N PHE A 92 10.87 -3.98 -10.08
CA PHE A 92 10.52 -2.82 -9.29
C PHE A 92 11.75 -1.90 -9.13
N GLY A 93 11.55 -0.60 -9.28
CA GLY A 93 12.61 0.43 -9.24
C GLY A 93 13.07 0.91 -10.62
N ASP A 94 13.28 -0.01 -11.55
CA ASP A 94 13.70 0.32 -12.93
C ASP A 94 12.48 0.40 -13.87
N ARG A 95 11.76 -0.73 -13.99
CA ARG A 95 10.58 -0.85 -14.87
C ARG A 95 9.30 -0.38 -14.23
N ILE A 96 9.17 -0.49 -12.90
CA ILE A 96 7.97 -0.12 -12.15
C ILE A 96 8.32 0.88 -11.04
N ALA A 97 7.64 2.02 -11.02
CA ALA A 97 7.78 3.08 -10.03
C ALA A 97 6.49 3.23 -9.22
N THR A 98 6.50 2.73 -7.98
CA THR A 98 5.37 2.79 -7.06
C THR A 98 5.84 2.75 -5.60
N THR A 99 4.99 3.19 -4.67
CA THR A 99 5.19 2.96 -3.23
C THR A 99 4.76 1.56 -2.80
N TYR A 100 4.02 0.85 -3.64
CA TYR A 100 3.75 -0.58 -3.44
C TYR A 100 4.97 -1.38 -3.88
N GLY A 101 5.31 -2.43 -3.12
CA GLY A 101 6.48 -3.24 -3.45
C GLY A 101 6.10 -4.63 -3.97
N PRO A 102 7.10 -5.48 -4.23
CA PRO A 102 6.87 -6.81 -4.77
C PRO A 102 6.11 -7.73 -3.78
N LEU A 103 5.99 -7.39 -2.49
CA LEU A 103 5.18 -8.13 -1.52
C LEU A 103 3.76 -7.56 -1.36
N TYR A 104 3.28 -6.71 -2.26
CA TYR A 104 1.95 -6.10 -2.13
C TYR A 104 0.79 -7.11 -2.07
N PHE A 105 1.00 -8.36 -2.51
CA PHE A 105 0.04 -9.44 -2.32
C PHE A 105 -0.23 -9.77 -0.83
N LEU A 106 0.62 -9.32 0.10
CA LEU A 106 0.32 -9.36 1.53
C LEU A 106 -0.77 -8.35 1.91
N ALA A 107 -0.98 -7.28 1.14
CA ALA A 107 -2.09 -6.34 1.31
C ALA A 107 -3.36 -6.81 0.61
N ILE A 108 -3.22 -7.22 -0.65
CA ILE A 108 -4.32 -7.61 -1.52
C ILE A 108 -3.94 -8.92 -2.22
N PRO A 109 -4.18 -10.09 -1.60
CA PRO A 109 -3.78 -11.36 -2.17
C PRO A 109 -4.64 -11.70 -3.39
N SER A 110 -4.02 -11.78 -4.58
CA SER A 110 -4.74 -12.02 -5.83
C SER A 110 -5.15 -13.49 -5.99
N THR A 111 -6.41 -13.74 -6.35
CA THR A 111 -6.88 -15.08 -6.73
C THR A 111 -6.23 -15.60 -8.00
N THR A 112 -5.55 -14.76 -8.78
CA THR A 112 -4.80 -15.17 -9.98
C THR A 112 -3.64 -16.11 -9.65
N VAL A 113 -3.04 -15.98 -8.46
CA VAL A 113 -1.91 -16.80 -8.02
C VAL A 113 -2.24 -17.43 -6.66
N ARG A 114 -2.56 -18.73 -6.66
CA ARG A 114 -2.94 -19.50 -5.45
C ARG A 114 -1.94 -19.36 -4.29
N ALA A 115 -0.64 -19.31 -4.60
CA ALA A 115 0.41 -19.17 -3.59
C ALA A 115 0.36 -17.81 -2.86
N GLU A 116 -0.06 -16.74 -3.53
CA GLU A 116 -0.18 -15.41 -2.93
C GLU A 116 -1.28 -15.37 -1.87
N VAL A 117 -2.45 -15.99 -2.18
CA VAL A 117 -3.53 -16.15 -1.20
C VAL A 117 -3.06 -16.96 0.00
N ALA A 118 -2.40 -18.10 -0.23
CA ALA A 118 -1.91 -18.95 0.86
C ALA A 118 -0.91 -18.23 1.77
N VAL A 119 0.09 -17.55 1.20
CA VAL A 119 1.12 -16.82 1.96
C VAL A 119 0.53 -15.61 2.67
N GLY A 120 -0.32 -14.82 2.01
CA GLY A 120 -1.00 -13.67 2.60
C GLY A 120 -1.87 -14.07 3.79
N PHE A 121 -2.69 -15.12 3.63
CA PHE A 121 -3.54 -15.64 4.70
C PHE A 121 -2.72 -16.18 5.87
N LEU A 122 -1.69 -16.98 5.60
CA LEU A 122 -0.84 -17.51 6.67
C LEU A 122 -0.12 -16.39 7.43
N PHE A 123 0.44 -15.43 6.70
CA PHE A 123 1.12 -14.28 7.29
C PHE A 123 0.19 -13.52 8.24
N TRP A 124 -1.00 -13.14 7.77
CA TRP A 124 -1.94 -12.36 8.57
C TRP A 124 -2.55 -13.12 9.73
N PHE A 125 -2.85 -14.41 9.55
CA PHE A 125 -3.33 -15.25 10.64
C PHE A 125 -2.29 -15.35 11.76
N VAL A 126 -1.03 -15.62 11.41
CA VAL A 126 0.07 -15.75 12.38
C VAL A 126 0.38 -14.39 13.02
N PHE A 127 0.49 -13.32 12.24
CA PHE A 127 0.81 -11.99 12.72
C PHE A 127 -0.24 -11.48 13.70
N THR A 128 -1.52 -11.46 13.30
CA THR A 128 -2.62 -10.94 14.14
C THR A 128 -2.81 -11.79 15.39
N THR A 129 -2.77 -13.13 15.26
CA THR A 129 -2.87 -14.03 16.43
C THR A 129 -1.73 -13.80 17.42
N GLY A 130 -0.50 -13.66 16.92
CA GLY A 130 0.69 -13.39 17.74
C GLY A 130 0.61 -12.04 18.46
N CYS A 131 0.20 -10.99 17.74
CA CYS A 131 0.01 -9.66 18.30
C CYS A 131 -1.08 -9.64 19.38
N LEU A 132 -2.24 -10.26 19.12
CA LEU A 132 -3.33 -10.36 20.10
C LEU A 132 -2.92 -11.16 21.34
N ALA A 133 -2.18 -12.27 21.18
CA ALA A 133 -1.69 -13.06 22.31
C ALA A 133 -0.68 -12.26 23.17
N ALA A 134 0.23 -11.50 22.53
CA ALA A 134 1.17 -10.64 23.23
C ALA A 134 0.46 -9.49 23.96
N CYS A 135 -0.49 -8.81 23.32
CA CYS A 135 -1.32 -7.77 23.93
C CYS A 135 -2.11 -8.31 25.12
N PHE A 136 -2.76 -9.47 24.97
CA PHE A 136 -3.53 -10.10 26.06
C PHE A 136 -2.64 -10.37 27.27
N GLN A 137 -1.46 -10.98 27.07
CA GLN A 137 -0.55 -11.28 28.18
C GLN A 137 0.04 -10.02 28.82
N ALA A 138 0.26 -8.95 28.06
CA ALA A 138 0.67 -7.66 28.60
C ALA A 138 -0.44 -6.98 29.42
N PHE A 139 -1.70 -7.10 28.98
CA PHE A 139 -2.84 -6.44 29.62
C PHE A 139 -3.39 -7.21 30.81
N GLN A 140 -3.37 -8.55 30.80
CA GLN A 140 -3.97 -9.38 31.86
C GLN A 140 -3.39 -9.07 33.25
N GLY A 141 -2.10 -8.75 33.35
CA GLY A 141 -1.46 -8.39 34.61
C GLY A 141 -1.90 -7.03 35.16
N ARG A 142 -2.50 -6.18 34.31
CA ARG A 142 -2.90 -4.80 34.66
C ARG A 142 -4.38 -4.66 34.96
N ILE A 143 -5.24 -5.33 34.20
CA ILE A 143 -6.71 -5.17 34.26
C ILE A 143 -7.47 -6.48 34.48
N GLY A 144 -6.75 -7.59 34.67
CA GLY A 144 -7.32 -8.92 34.80
C GLY A 144 -7.74 -9.53 33.47
N THR A 145 -8.00 -10.84 33.48
CA THR A 145 -8.25 -11.64 32.27
C THR A 145 -9.46 -11.18 31.47
N ARG A 146 -10.59 -10.87 32.13
CA ARG A 146 -11.85 -10.50 31.44
C ARG A 146 -11.65 -9.22 30.62
N TRP A 147 -11.15 -8.16 31.26
CA TRP A 147 -10.95 -6.87 30.60
C TRP A 147 -9.78 -6.89 29.59
N ALA A 148 -8.77 -7.74 29.79
CA ALA A 148 -7.73 -7.94 28.78
C ALA A 148 -8.29 -8.51 27.48
N TRP A 149 -9.23 -9.47 27.54
CA TRP A 149 -9.92 -9.96 26.35
C TRP A 149 -10.85 -8.92 25.74
N VAL A 150 -11.56 -8.13 26.56
CA VAL A 150 -12.36 -7.01 26.05
C VAL A 150 -11.48 -6.02 25.27
N ALA A 151 -10.31 -5.64 25.80
CA ALA A 151 -9.38 -4.76 25.12
C ALA A 151 -8.85 -5.38 23.81
N CYS A 152 -8.48 -6.66 23.81
CA CYS A 152 -7.99 -7.35 22.61
C CYS A 152 -9.08 -7.51 21.55
N GLY A 153 -10.30 -7.85 21.96
CA GLY A 153 -11.46 -7.91 21.06
C GLY A 153 -11.77 -6.54 20.46
N ALA A 154 -11.69 -5.47 21.26
CA ALA A 154 -11.90 -4.11 20.78
C ALA A 154 -10.83 -3.69 19.75
N LEU A 155 -9.56 -4.04 19.95
CA LEU A 155 -8.49 -3.86 18.97
C LEU A 155 -8.75 -4.63 17.67
N ALA A 156 -9.07 -5.93 17.77
CA ALA A 156 -9.36 -6.77 16.62
C ALA A 156 -10.54 -6.23 15.80
N VAL A 157 -11.61 -5.83 16.48
CA VAL A 157 -12.80 -5.24 15.86
C VAL A 157 -12.48 -3.90 15.20
N SER A 158 -11.79 -2.98 15.86
CA SER A 158 -11.41 -1.69 15.25
C SER A 158 -10.58 -1.87 13.98
N PHE A 159 -9.63 -2.81 13.98
CA PHE A 159 -8.81 -3.08 12.80
C PHE A 159 -9.59 -3.78 11.66
N SER A 160 -10.74 -4.37 11.95
CA SER A 160 -11.66 -4.91 10.94
C SER A 160 -12.59 -3.88 10.29
N ILE A 161 -12.76 -2.68 10.86
CA ILE A 161 -13.69 -1.65 10.32
C ILE A 161 -13.23 -1.09 8.97
N VAL A 162 -11.93 -1.13 8.66
CA VAL A 162 -11.37 -0.56 7.42
C VAL A 162 -10.89 -1.71 6.51
N PRO A 163 -11.80 -2.46 5.87
CA PRO A 163 -11.45 -3.58 5.00
C PRO A 163 -10.49 -3.17 3.89
N LEU A 164 -9.69 -4.13 3.40
CA LEU A 164 -8.66 -3.97 2.35
C LEU A 164 -7.44 -3.10 2.72
N THR A 165 -7.44 -2.47 3.89
CA THR A 165 -6.32 -1.65 4.38
C THR A 165 -5.71 -2.20 5.67
N GLY A 166 -5.96 -3.47 6.01
CA GLY A 166 -5.41 -4.10 7.23
C GLY A 166 -3.90 -3.93 7.38
N VAL A 167 -3.14 -3.95 6.27
CA VAL A 167 -1.71 -3.59 6.25
C VAL A 167 -1.46 -2.16 6.77
N ILE A 168 -2.27 -1.20 6.35
CA ILE A 168 -2.11 0.23 6.61
C ILE A 168 -2.63 0.61 8.01
N THR A 169 -3.61 -0.12 8.54
CA THR A 169 -4.25 0.18 9.84
C THR A 169 -3.75 -0.73 10.96
N ALA A 170 -3.91 -2.04 10.81
CA ALA A 170 -3.63 -3.01 11.86
C ALA A 170 -2.12 -3.10 12.15
N THR A 171 -1.26 -3.05 11.12
CA THR A 171 0.19 -3.14 11.34
C THR A 171 0.73 -1.97 12.15
N PRO A 172 0.55 -0.69 11.75
CA PRO A 172 1.02 0.43 12.57
C PRO A 172 0.38 0.47 13.96
N GLY A 173 -0.91 0.12 14.07
CA GLY A 173 -1.61 0.05 15.35
C GLY A 173 -1.01 -0.97 16.32
N PHE A 174 -0.83 -2.23 15.87
CA PHE A 174 -0.19 -3.27 16.68
C PHE A 174 1.27 -2.94 16.97
N VAL A 175 2.03 -2.45 15.99
CA VAL A 175 3.43 -2.06 16.17
C VAL A 175 3.53 -0.97 17.24
N ALA A 176 2.68 0.06 17.19
CA ALA A 176 2.68 1.12 18.19
C ALA A 176 2.37 0.59 19.60
N VAL A 177 1.34 -0.26 19.73
CA VAL A 177 0.97 -0.86 21.02
C VAL A 177 2.10 -1.72 21.58
N LEU A 178 2.64 -2.63 20.78
CA LEU A 178 3.69 -3.55 21.20
C LEU A 178 5.01 -2.83 21.47
N ALA A 179 5.35 -1.79 20.70
CA ALA A 179 6.55 -0.99 20.91
C ALA A 179 6.52 -0.21 22.22
N VAL A 180 5.38 0.37 22.58
CA VAL A 180 5.20 1.02 23.88
C VAL A 180 5.24 -0.03 25.01
N CYS A 181 4.58 -1.18 24.86
CA CYS A 181 4.67 -2.27 25.83
C CYS A 181 6.12 -2.78 26.00
N HIS A 182 6.89 -2.88 24.91
CA HIS A 182 8.29 -3.29 24.92
C HIS A 182 9.16 -2.28 25.67
N ALA A 183 9.01 -0.98 25.35
CA ALA A 183 9.74 0.10 26.02
C ALA A 183 9.46 0.14 27.54
N LEU A 184 8.25 -0.25 27.95
CA LEU A 184 7.82 -0.34 29.34
C LEU A 184 8.12 -1.68 30.02
N GLY A 185 8.54 -2.71 29.28
CA GLY A 185 8.80 -4.05 29.82
C GLY A 185 7.58 -4.80 30.27
N LEU A 186 6.49 -4.60 29.54
CA LEU A 186 5.20 -5.24 29.79
C LEU A 186 4.98 -6.46 28.89
N LEU A 187 5.80 -6.64 27.86
CA LEU A 187 5.69 -7.81 27.01
C LEU A 187 6.06 -9.09 27.78
N PRO A 188 5.37 -10.21 27.50
CA PRO A 188 5.78 -11.52 28.02
C PRO A 188 7.16 -11.90 27.48
N LYS A 189 7.91 -12.74 28.21
CA LYS A 189 9.32 -13.04 27.90
C LYS A 189 9.57 -13.54 26.47
N TRP A 190 8.66 -14.34 25.90
CA TRP A 190 8.80 -14.81 24.52
C TRP A 190 8.71 -13.65 23.52
N ALA A 191 7.75 -12.74 23.70
CA ALA A 191 7.54 -11.59 22.83
C ALA A 191 8.67 -10.57 23.02
N GLU A 192 9.05 -10.29 24.27
CA GLU A 192 10.14 -9.37 24.61
C GLU A 192 11.49 -9.79 23.99
N ARG A 193 11.78 -11.10 23.93
CA ARG A 193 13.00 -11.63 23.28
C ARG A 193 12.92 -11.60 21.76
N ALA A 194 11.74 -11.88 21.20
CA ALA A 194 11.55 -11.90 19.76
C ALA A 194 11.37 -10.50 19.14
N PHE A 195 10.99 -9.51 19.95
CA PHE A 195 10.54 -8.19 19.49
C PHE A 195 11.50 -7.52 18.50
N PRO A 196 12.80 -7.33 18.77
CA PRO A 196 13.68 -6.62 17.84
C PRO A 196 13.80 -7.33 16.48
N VAL A 197 13.93 -8.66 16.51
CA VAL A 197 14.08 -9.48 15.30
C VAL A 197 12.79 -9.53 14.49
N VAL A 198 11.66 -9.84 15.13
CA VAL A 198 10.36 -9.94 14.46
C VAL A 198 9.95 -8.58 13.91
N MET A 199 10.13 -7.50 14.65
CA MET A 199 9.76 -6.16 14.18
C MET A 199 10.69 -5.63 13.09
N GLY A 200 11.96 -6.06 13.07
CA GLY A 200 12.86 -5.81 11.93
C GLY A 200 12.34 -6.49 10.65
N LEU A 201 11.98 -7.78 10.74
CA LEU A 201 11.38 -8.52 9.62
C LEU A 201 10.02 -7.97 9.18
N VAL A 202 9.16 -7.57 10.12
CA VAL A 202 7.87 -6.93 9.82
C VAL A 202 8.10 -5.59 9.11
N THR A 203 9.01 -4.75 9.60
CA THR A 203 9.34 -3.47 8.96
C THR A 203 9.86 -3.70 7.54
N ALA A 204 10.74 -4.67 7.33
CA ALA A 204 11.24 -5.05 6.01
C ALA A 204 10.12 -5.54 5.08
N ALA A 205 9.25 -6.43 5.55
CA ALA A 205 8.11 -6.91 4.78
C ALA A 205 7.15 -5.77 4.43
N MET A 206 6.90 -4.84 5.35
CA MET A 206 6.03 -3.68 5.11
C MET A 206 6.65 -2.69 4.12
N LEU A 207 7.97 -2.45 4.18
CA LEU A 207 8.68 -1.64 3.17
C LEU A 207 8.51 -2.20 1.76
N LEU A 208 8.39 -3.53 1.62
CA LEU A 208 8.15 -4.20 0.34
C LEU A 208 6.66 -4.48 0.05
N THR A 209 5.76 -4.21 0.99
CA THR A 209 4.31 -4.31 0.78
C THR A 209 3.78 -2.95 0.37
N LYS A 210 3.91 -1.96 1.26
CA LYS A 210 3.62 -0.55 1.03
C LYS A 210 4.67 0.28 1.77
N PHE A 211 5.57 0.92 1.02
CA PHE A 211 6.74 1.62 1.53
C PHE A 211 6.41 2.59 2.68
N SER A 212 5.31 3.33 2.58
CA SER A 212 4.85 4.25 3.63
C SER A 212 4.54 3.57 4.97
N VAL A 213 4.00 2.35 4.96
CA VAL A 213 3.70 1.58 6.19
C VAL A 213 4.99 1.14 6.88
N GLY A 214 5.99 0.73 6.10
CA GLY A 214 7.34 0.48 6.63
C GLY A 214 7.94 1.72 7.30
N LEU A 215 7.79 2.90 6.68
CA LEU A 215 8.22 4.18 7.25
C LEU A 215 7.42 4.62 8.48
N MET A 216 6.17 4.20 8.62
CA MET A 216 5.39 4.42 9.85
C MET A 216 5.87 3.51 10.99
N CYS A 217 6.14 2.24 10.71
CA CYS A 217 6.51 1.25 11.72
C CYS A 217 7.96 1.40 12.20
N GLY A 218 8.90 1.59 11.27
CA GLY A 218 10.34 1.58 11.54
C GLY A 218 10.79 2.57 12.63
N PRO A 219 10.42 3.87 12.57
CA PRO A 219 10.78 4.86 13.59
C PRO A 219 10.24 4.53 14.98
N ILE A 220 9.03 3.97 15.08
CA ILE A 220 8.44 3.56 16.37
C ILE A 220 9.25 2.41 16.99
N VAL A 221 9.53 1.37 16.20
CA VAL A 221 10.31 0.21 16.65
C VAL A 221 11.72 0.62 17.03
N LEU A 222 12.38 1.43 16.19
CA LEU A 222 13.70 1.99 16.47
C LEU A 222 13.70 2.76 17.79
N GLY A 223 12.71 3.62 18.01
CA GLY A 223 12.53 4.34 19.25
C GLY A 223 12.43 3.40 20.46
N ALA A 224 11.62 2.34 20.35
CA ALA A 224 11.40 1.37 21.43
C ALA A 224 12.67 0.57 21.80
N VAL A 225 13.42 0.07 20.82
CA VAL A 225 14.68 -0.68 21.09
C VAL A 225 15.80 0.20 21.63
N LEU A 226 15.75 1.51 21.35
CA LEU A 226 16.74 2.47 21.87
C LEU A 226 16.47 2.91 23.32
N VAL A 227 15.26 2.70 23.84
CA VAL A 227 14.90 3.13 25.20
C VAL A 227 15.65 2.35 26.28
N ARG A 228 15.77 1.02 26.14
CA ARG A 228 16.17 0.11 27.22
C ARG A 228 17.66 0.20 27.59
N PRO A 229 18.00 0.69 28.80
CA PRO A 229 19.39 0.70 29.28
C PRO A 229 19.97 -0.72 29.33
N GLY A 230 21.23 -0.87 28.94
CA GLY A 230 21.96 -2.16 28.98
C GLY A 230 21.62 -3.14 27.85
N ARG A 231 20.50 -3.00 27.15
CA ARG A 231 20.11 -3.85 25.99
C ARG A 231 20.16 -3.12 24.65
N ARG A 232 20.17 -1.78 24.66
CA ARG A 232 20.14 -0.90 23.48
C ARG A 232 20.97 -1.37 22.29
N LEU A 233 22.28 -1.55 22.44
CA LEU A 233 23.16 -1.85 21.31
C LEU A 233 22.81 -3.21 20.68
N ARG A 234 22.51 -4.20 21.53
CA ARG A 234 22.11 -5.53 21.10
C ARG A 234 20.77 -5.49 20.38
N GLU A 235 19.75 -4.86 20.97
CA GLU A 235 18.41 -4.81 20.37
C GLU A 235 18.39 -3.98 19.09
N PHE A 236 19.15 -2.88 19.05
CA PHE A 236 19.38 -2.12 17.82
C PHE A 236 20.05 -2.98 16.74
N ALA A 237 21.10 -3.73 17.09
CA ALA A 237 21.76 -4.62 16.13
C ALA A 237 20.83 -5.73 15.66
N GLU A 238 20.08 -6.37 16.54
CA GLU A 238 19.09 -7.40 16.20
C GLU A 238 18.01 -6.84 15.26
N PHE A 239 17.46 -5.66 15.54
CA PHE A 239 16.50 -4.97 14.67
C PHE A 239 17.10 -4.58 13.32
N ALA A 240 18.27 -3.93 13.32
CA ALA A 240 18.91 -3.45 12.11
C ALA A 240 19.35 -4.61 11.19
N VAL A 241 19.98 -5.64 11.76
CA VAL A 241 20.42 -6.81 10.99
C VAL A 241 19.21 -7.58 10.47
N SER A 242 18.21 -7.87 11.30
CA SER A 242 17.01 -8.58 10.83
C SER A 242 16.21 -7.78 9.80
N GLY A 243 16.13 -6.45 9.93
CA GLY A 243 15.50 -5.58 8.96
C GLY A 243 16.26 -5.53 7.63
N VAL A 244 17.57 -5.31 7.64
CA VAL A 244 18.39 -5.24 6.42
C VAL A 244 18.46 -6.59 5.72
N VAL A 245 18.77 -7.66 6.46
CA VAL A 245 18.82 -9.03 5.92
C VAL A 245 17.43 -9.44 5.45
N GLY A 246 16.38 -9.17 6.23
CA GLY A 246 15.00 -9.42 5.84
C GLY A 246 14.62 -8.72 4.55
N LEU A 247 14.94 -7.43 4.40
CA LEU A 247 14.65 -6.64 3.20
C LEU A 247 15.32 -7.27 1.97
N VAL A 248 16.63 -7.56 2.06
CA VAL A 248 17.39 -8.15 0.95
C VAL A 248 16.90 -9.56 0.61
N LEU A 249 16.68 -10.41 1.61
CA LEU A 249 16.20 -11.77 1.39
C LEU A 249 14.80 -11.77 0.77
N LEU A 250 13.87 -10.99 1.31
CA LEU A 250 12.51 -10.90 0.79
C LEU A 250 12.48 -10.31 -0.62
N TRP A 251 13.35 -9.34 -0.93
CA TRP A 251 13.54 -8.79 -2.28
C TRP A 251 13.97 -9.86 -3.28
N ILE A 252 15.00 -10.64 -2.93
CA ILE A 252 15.53 -11.72 -3.79
C ILE A 252 14.51 -12.84 -3.93
N VAL A 253 13.86 -13.26 -2.84
CA VAL A 253 12.81 -14.30 -2.85
C VAL A 253 11.61 -13.86 -3.69
N ALA A 254 11.32 -12.56 -3.75
CA ALA A 254 10.31 -12.01 -4.65
C ALA A 254 10.75 -11.89 -6.12
N GLY A 255 11.90 -12.48 -6.48
CA GLY A 255 12.41 -12.55 -7.85
C GLY A 255 13.01 -11.24 -8.36
N GLN A 256 13.30 -10.29 -7.48
CA GLN A 256 13.77 -8.96 -7.89
C GLN A 256 15.30 -8.91 -8.01
N PRO A 257 15.86 -8.19 -9.02
CA PRO A 257 17.31 -8.07 -9.16
C PRO A 257 17.93 -7.31 -7.99
N PRO A 258 19.01 -7.81 -7.35
CA PRO A 258 19.62 -7.16 -6.18
C PRO A 258 20.06 -5.71 -6.41
N THR A 259 20.48 -5.38 -7.64
CA THR A 259 20.94 -4.04 -8.04
C THR A 259 19.82 -3.00 -8.05
N GLN A 260 18.55 -3.42 -8.06
CA GLN A 260 17.40 -2.53 -8.23
C GLN A 260 16.75 -2.07 -6.92
N VAL A 261 17.20 -2.58 -5.76
CA VAL A 261 16.65 -2.18 -4.46
C VAL A 261 16.83 -0.68 -4.17
N VAL A 262 17.97 -0.10 -4.58
CA VAL A 262 18.23 1.33 -4.41
C VAL A 262 17.31 2.15 -5.31
N GLN A 263 17.15 1.73 -6.56
CA GLN A 263 16.24 2.41 -7.49
C GLN A 263 14.79 2.32 -6.99
N TYR A 264 14.38 1.18 -6.44
CA TYR A 264 13.07 1.04 -5.80
C TYR A 264 12.83 2.08 -4.71
N VAL A 265 13.80 2.27 -3.80
CA VAL A 265 13.69 3.30 -2.75
C VAL A 265 13.59 4.71 -3.36
N VAL A 266 14.43 5.04 -4.34
CA VAL A 266 14.41 6.36 -5.02
C VAL A 266 13.06 6.60 -5.71
N ARG A 267 12.51 5.60 -6.41
CA ARG A 267 11.21 5.71 -7.08
C ARG A 267 10.07 5.81 -6.07
N ALA A 268 10.09 5.02 -5.00
CA ALA A 268 9.08 5.09 -3.95
C ALA A 268 9.07 6.47 -3.26
N LEU A 269 10.24 7.06 -3.02
CA LEU A 269 10.36 8.43 -2.51
C LEU A 269 9.83 9.47 -3.50
N SER A 270 10.12 9.32 -4.81
CA SER A 270 9.58 10.21 -5.85
C SER A 270 8.04 10.16 -5.90
N VAL A 271 7.45 8.96 -5.89
CA VAL A 271 5.99 8.76 -5.81
C VAL A 271 5.44 9.39 -4.52
N GLY A 272 6.06 9.14 -3.36
CA GLY A 272 5.65 9.73 -2.09
C GLY A 272 5.72 11.25 -2.07
N SER A 273 6.72 11.85 -2.73
CA SER A 273 6.94 13.30 -2.73
C SER A 273 5.91 14.09 -3.54
N GLY A 274 5.33 13.49 -4.60
CA GLY A 274 4.27 14.10 -5.43
C GLY A 274 2.85 13.72 -5.01
N HIS A 275 2.70 12.78 -4.07
CA HIS A 275 1.40 12.24 -3.69
C HIS A 275 0.46 13.31 -3.13
N ALA A 276 0.94 14.19 -2.25
CA ALA A 276 0.08 15.19 -1.61
C ALA A 276 -0.47 16.24 -2.58
N GLN A 277 0.34 16.61 -3.57
CA GLN A 277 0.01 17.57 -4.62
C GLN A 277 -0.95 16.98 -5.67
N SER A 278 -0.93 15.65 -5.82
CA SER A 278 -1.72 14.96 -6.83
C SER A 278 -3.02 14.40 -6.25
N MET A 279 -2.97 13.78 -5.07
CA MET A 279 -4.06 13.02 -4.48
C MET A 279 -4.77 13.79 -3.36
N GLY A 280 -4.43 15.06 -3.13
CA GLY A 280 -5.09 15.92 -2.17
C GLY A 280 -6.61 15.93 -2.39
N LEU A 281 -7.40 15.77 -1.34
CA LEU A 281 -8.85 15.90 -1.42
C LEU A 281 -9.34 16.51 -0.11
N GLU A 282 -10.23 17.49 -0.17
CA GLU A 282 -10.79 18.17 1.01
C GLU A 282 -12.31 18.35 0.85
N PRO A 283 -13.12 17.45 1.41
CA PRO A 283 -14.56 17.58 1.40
C PRO A 283 -15.02 18.58 2.46
N THR A 284 -16.00 19.42 2.10
CA THR A 284 -16.46 20.55 2.93
C THR A 284 -17.15 20.13 4.23
N ASN A 285 -17.65 18.89 4.31
CA ASN A 285 -18.39 18.33 5.43
C ASN A 285 -17.55 17.54 6.44
N SER A 286 -16.24 17.37 6.21
CA SER A 286 -15.34 16.60 7.11
C SER A 286 -14.49 17.46 8.05
N ALA A 287 -14.76 18.76 8.15
CA ALA A 287 -13.99 19.66 9.03
C ALA A 287 -14.00 19.24 10.52
N TRP A 288 -15.05 18.53 10.97
CA TRP A 288 -15.15 17.98 12.33
C TRP A 288 -14.03 16.98 12.64
N GLU A 289 -13.52 16.26 11.63
CA GLU A 289 -12.49 15.24 11.80
C GLU A 289 -11.18 15.87 12.28
N TYR A 290 -10.83 17.07 11.81
CA TYR A 290 -9.67 17.80 12.30
C TYR A 290 -9.78 18.16 13.79
N LEU A 291 -10.96 18.62 14.21
CA LEU A 291 -11.19 18.99 15.62
C LEU A 291 -11.07 17.76 16.52
N VAL A 292 -11.69 16.64 16.13
CA VAL A 292 -11.60 15.38 16.88
C VAL A 292 -10.17 14.85 16.88
N ALA A 293 -9.51 14.81 15.71
CA ALA A 293 -8.12 14.38 15.58
C ALA A 293 -7.19 15.21 16.48
N ALA A 294 -7.30 16.54 16.46
CA ALA A 294 -6.51 17.42 17.30
C ALA A 294 -6.77 17.16 18.79
N ALA A 295 -8.03 17.15 19.22
CA ALA A 295 -8.40 16.92 20.62
C ALA A 295 -7.89 15.57 21.15
N VAL A 296 -8.15 14.49 20.41
CA VAL A 296 -7.69 13.14 20.76
C VAL A 296 -6.16 13.08 20.81
N THR A 297 -5.48 13.63 19.80
CA THR A 297 -4.01 13.62 19.73
C THR A 297 -3.39 14.36 20.90
N ILE A 298 -3.94 15.52 21.28
CA ILE A 298 -3.47 16.30 22.44
C ILE A 298 -3.63 15.50 23.74
N VAL A 299 -4.80 14.89 23.96
CA VAL A 299 -5.03 14.11 25.19
C VAL A 299 -4.12 12.88 25.24
N LEU A 300 -3.93 12.19 24.10
CA LEU A 300 -2.99 11.07 24.02
C LEU A 300 -1.55 11.53 24.23
N ALA A 301 -1.11 12.66 23.68
CA ALA A 301 0.22 13.20 23.90
C ALA A 301 0.48 13.54 25.39
N VAL A 302 -0.52 14.13 26.07
CA VAL A 302 -0.47 14.34 27.53
C VAL A 302 -0.44 13.01 28.28
N GLY A 303 -1.22 12.03 27.83
CA GLY A 303 -1.21 10.66 28.34
C GLY A 303 0.19 10.06 28.25
N VAL A 304 0.82 10.12 27.08
CA VAL A 304 2.20 9.66 26.84
C VAL A 304 3.18 10.38 27.77
N ALA A 305 2.99 11.68 28.04
CA ALA A 305 3.88 12.50 28.89
C ALA A 305 3.90 12.10 30.34
N ARG A 306 2.81 11.51 30.81
CA ARG A 306 2.70 10.99 32.16
C ARG A 306 3.33 9.61 32.33
N ILE A 307 3.71 8.95 31.23
CA ILE A 307 4.33 7.64 31.29
C ILE A 307 5.78 7.78 31.73
N LYS A 308 6.09 7.14 32.86
CA LYS A 308 7.46 6.99 33.34
C LYS A 308 8.12 5.87 32.55
N VAL A 309 9.10 6.25 31.75
CA VAL A 309 9.96 5.35 30.99
C VAL A 309 11.37 5.53 31.53
N ASP A 310 11.98 4.45 32.01
CA ASP A 310 13.36 4.48 32.46
C ASP A 310 14.30 4.61 31.26
N GLY A 311 15.36 5.41 31.41
CA GLY A 311 16.36 5.60 30.36
C GLY A 311 15.99 6.67 29.33
N TRP A 312 16.35 6.41 28.07
CA TRP A 312 16.26 7.42 27.02
C TRP A 312 14.89 7.39 26.37
N ARG A 313 13.97 8.19 26.89
CA ARG A 313 12.59 8.19 26.39
C ARG A 313 12.43 8.89 25.04
N TRP A 314 13.14 9.99 24.77
CA TRP A 314 12.88 10.81 23.57
C TRP A 314 12.94 10.06 22.23
N PRO A 315 13.76 9.01 22.01
CA PRO A 315 13.73 8.25 20.77
C PRO A 315 12.37 7.61 20.48
N LEU A 316 11.72 7.03 21.49
CA LEU A 316 10.35 6.49 21.36
C LEU A 316 9.35 7.60 21.00
N TRP A 317 9.51 8.76 21.64
CA TRP A 317 8.64 9.92 21.42
C TRP A 317 8.78 10.50 20.02
N LEU A 318 10.01 10.63 19.53
CA LEU A 318 10.30 11.05 18.17
C LEU A 318 9.78 10.03 17.17
N GLY A 319 9.92 8.73 17.45
CA GLY A 319 9.36 7.67 16.64
C GLY A 319 7.83 7.73 16.53
N LEU A 320 7.15 7.90 17.67
CA LEU A 320 5.69 8.07 17.73
C LEU A 320 5.23 9.35 17.01
N LEU A 321 5.97 10.46 17.18
CA LEU A 321 5.67 11.72 16.50
C LEU A 321 5.82 11.60 14.98
N ALA A 322 6.93 11.02 14.51
CA ALA A 322 7.19 10.82 13.09
C ALA A 322 6.14 9.91 12.45
N ALA A 323 5.81 8.79 13.09
CA ALA A 323 4.79 7.88 12.61
C ALA A 323 3.38 8.49 12.70
N GLY A 324 3.08 9.23 13.76
CA GLY A 324 1.81 9.96 13.90
C GLY A 324 1.62 10.99 12.79
N TRP A 325 2.67 11.74 12.43
CA TRP A 325 2.65 12.66 11.30
C TRP A 325 2.45 11.93 9.96
N LEU A 326 3.15 10.81 9.73
CA LEU A 326 2.97 10.01 8.52
C LEU A 326 1.55 9.41 8.42
N LEU A 327 1.00 8.91 9.52
CA LEU A 327 -0.37 8.40 9.59
C LEU A 327 -1.40 9.50 9.40
N PHE A 328 -1.14 10.71 9.93
CA PHE A 328 -1.99 11.87 9.67
C PHE A 328 -1.97 12.21 8.18
N LYS A 329 -0.79 12.27 7.53
CA LYS A 329 -0.71 12.46 6.08
C LYS A 329 -1.43 11.35 5.31
N GLN A 330 -1.27 10.10 5.72
CA GLN A 330 -1.94 8.96 5.11
C GLN A 330 -3.47 9.07 5.15
N GLY A 331 -4.04 9.62 6.24
CA GLY A 331 -5.49 9.75 6.42
C GLY A 331 -6.09 11.08 5.92
N PHE A 332 -5.34 12.18 5.94
CA PHE A 332 -5.88 13.52 5.70
C PHE A 332 -5.36 14.20 4.43
N VAL A 333 -4.34 13.65 3.74
CA VAL A 333 -3.96 14.16 2.40
C VAL A 333 -5.14 13.96 1.46
N ARG A 334 -5.56 12.71 1.29
CA ARG A 334 -6.84 12.36 0.68
C ARG A 334 -7.86 12.24 1.81
N HIS A 335 -8.53 13.34 2.13
CA HIS A 335 -9.44 13.42 3.27
C HIS A 335 -10.81 12.82 2.91
N ASP A 336 -10.88 11.50 2.86
CA ASP A 336 -12.12 10.73 2.67
C ASP A 336 -12.13 9.58 3.70
N SER A 337 -12.61 8.39 3.34
CA SER A 337 -12.57 7.21 4.22
C SER A 337 -11.16 6.82 4.69
N HIS A 338 -10.09 7.36 4.07
CA HIS A 338 -8.72 7.16 4.52
C HIS A 338 -8.45 7.70 5.93
N SER A 339 -9.15 8.73 6.40
CA SER A 339 -8.95 9.29 7.76
C SER A 339 -9.28 8.30 8.87
N ALA A 340 -10.16 7.33 8.59
CA ALA A 340 -10.45 6.20 9.47
C ALA A 340 -9.17 5.42 9.87
N GLN A 341 -8.16 5.39 9.00
CA GLN A 341 -6.87 4.73 9.26
C GLN A 341 -6.11 5.42 10.40
N TYR A 342 -6.14 6.76 10.45
CA TYR A 342 -5.53 7.54 11.53
C TYR A 342 -6.25 7.29 12.85
N PHE A 343 -7.59 7.36 12.84
CA PHE A 343 -8.40 7.12 14.03
C PHE A 343 -8.27 5.70 14.58
N ALA A 344 -8.05 4.68 13.74
CA ALA A 344 -7.77 3.31 14.18
C ALA A 344 -6.51 3.21 15.06
N VAL A 345 -5.44 3.93 14.68
CA VAL A 345 -4.19 3.93 15.47
C VAL A 345 -4.35 4.73 16.75
N LEU A 346 -5.05 5.87 16.70
CA LEU A 346 -5.38 6.65 17.91
C LEU A 346 -6.25 5.85 18.88
N PHE A 347 -7.21 5.08 18.36
CA PHE A 347 -8.01 4.14 19.15
C PHE A 347 -7.11 3.12 19.85
N ALA A 348 -6.19 2.47 19.12
CA ALA A 348 -5.30 1.47 19.69
C ALA A 348 -4.40 2.04 20.80
N LEU A 349 -3.87 3.25 20.61
CA LEU A 349 -3.11 3.98 21.63
C LEU A 349 -3.99 4.41 22.81
N GLY A 350 -5.23 4.84 22.56
CA GLY A 350 -6.20 5.17 23.60
C GLY A 350 -6.53 3.96 24.48
N VAL A 351 -6.80 2.80 23.89
CA VAL A 351 -6.99 1.54 24.61
C VAL A 351 -5.75 1.23 25.46
N LEU A 352 -4.57 1.25 24.85
CA LEU A 352 -3.32 1.00 25.58
C LEU A 352 -3.19 1.94 26.79
N PHE A 353 -3.30 3.25 26.62
CA PHE A 353 -3.10 4.18 27.72
C PHE A 353 -4.21 4.14 28.76
N ALA A 354 -5.44 3.80 28.37
CA ALA A 354 -6.52 3.50 29.31
C ALA A 354 -6.16 2.30 30.20
N VAL A 355 -5.59 1.23 29.62
CA VAL A 355 -5.11 0.05 30.37
C VAL A 355 -3.93 0.39 31.27
N LEU A 356 -2.93 1.11 30.74
CA LEU A 356 -1.71 1.43 31.48
C LEU A 356 -1.95 2.37 32.65
N GLN A 357 -2.83 3.36 32.48
CA GLN A 357 -3.08 4.41 33.47
C GLN A 357 -4.38 4.21 34.24
N ARG A 358 -5.16 3.16 33.92
CA ARG A 358 -6.49 2.89 34.51
C ARG A 358 -7.40 4.12 34.49
N SER A 359 -7.43 4.82 33.35
CA SER A 359 -8.10 6.12 33.21
C SER A 359 -9.36 6.01 32.36
N ALA A 360 -10.50 6.39 32.95
CA ALA A 360 -11.76 6.49 32.23
C ALA A 360 -11.73 7.57 31.13
N VAL A 361 -10.96 8.64 31.31
CA VAL A 361 -10.79 9.69 30.29
C VAL A 361 -10.10 9.12 29.05
N LEU A 362 -9.03 8.34 29.22
CA LEU A 362 -8.34 7.70 28.09
C LEU A 362 -9.19 6.61 27.43
N ALA A 363 -10.03 5.91 28.20
CA ALA A 363 -11.02 4.99 27.65
C ALA A 363 -12.09 5.72 26.82
N MET A 364 -12.53 6.91 27.28
CA MET A 364 -13.44 7.76 26.53
C MET A 364 -12.80 8.28 25.24
N VAL A 365 -11.52 8.69 25.29
CA VAL A 365 -10.75 9.07 24.10
C VAL A 365 -10.65 7.92 23.11
N ALA A 366 -10.43 6.69 23.57
CA ALA A 366 -10.50 5.51 22.71
C ALA A 366 -11.89 5.39 22.08
N ALA A 367 -12.97 5.44 22.88
CA ALA A 367 -14.34 5.35 22.36
C ALA A 367 -14.65 6.42 21.32
N VAL A 368 -14.26 7.69 21.54
CA VAL A 368 -14.40 8.78 20.58
C VAL A 368 -13.62 8.50 19.29
N SER A 369 -12.39 7.98 19.41
CA SER A 369 -11.58 7.60 18.24
C SER A 369 -12.24 6.48 17.42
N LEU A 370 -12.84 5.48 18.08
CA LEU A 370 -13.57 4.40 17.41
C LEU A 370 -14.82 4.91 16.69
N LEU A 371 -15.58 5.82 17.33
CA LEU A 371 -16.75 6.43 16.72
C LEU A 371 -16.36 7.30 15.52
N ALA A 372 -15.28 8.08 15.64
CA ALA A 372 -14.75 8.86 14.52
C ALA A 372 -14.30 7.95 13.37
N GLN A 373 -13.56 6.88 13.66
CA GLN A 373 -13.17 5.86 12.68
C GLN A 373 -14.39 5.30 11.92
N ALA A 374 -15.42 4.86 12.65
CA ALA A 374 -16.62 4.28 12.07
C ALA A 374 -17.44 5.29 11.25
N ALA A 375 -17.47 6.55 11.69
CA ALA A 375 -18.14 7.64 10.98
C ALA A 375 -17.39 8.02 9.69
N SER A 376 -16.07 8.18 9.74
CA SER A 376 -15.23 8.53 8.59
C SER A 376 -15.25 7.45 7.51
N PHE A 377 -15.32 6.17 7.88
CA PHE A 377 -15.45 5.10 6.90
C PHE A 377 -16.83 5.06 6.19
N GLY A 378 -17.85 5.70 6.78
CA GLY A 378 -19.19 5.82 6.18
C GLY A 378 -20.15 4.65 6.44
N GLY A 379 -19.68 3.53 6.99
CA GLY A 379 -20.52 2.35 7.26
C GLY A 379 -20.99 2.19 8.71
N GLY A 380 -20.46 2.98 9.65
CA GLY A 380 -20.73 2.81 11.08
C GLY A 380 -20.23 1.46 11.63
N LEU A 381 -20.61 1.14 12.87
CA LEU A 381 -20.22 -0.12 13.53
C LEU A 381 -20.91 -1.36 12.91
N TRP A 382 -21.94 -1.17 12.09
CA TRP A 382 -22.67 -2.25 11.42
C TRP A 382 -21.86 -2.95 10.32
N THR A 383 -20.75 -2.36 9.90
CA THR A 383 -19.75 -2.99 9.02
C THR A 383 -19.03 -4.17 9.69
N ILE A 384 -19.11 -4.28 11.01
CA ILE A 384 -18.57 -5.40 11.76
C ILE A 384 -19.55 -6.57 11.64
N ASP A 385 -19.27 -7.46 10.70
CA ASP A 385 -20.02 -8.69 10.50
C ASP A 385 -19.10 -9.91 10.70
N PRO A 386 -19.16 -10.58 11.87
CA PRO A 386 -18.40 -11.78 12.15
C PRO A 386 -18.79 -12.96 11.25
N VAL A 387 -20.03 -13.01 10.77
CA VAL A 387 -20.50 -14.04 9.84
C VAL A 387 -19.85 -13.82 8.49
N HIS A 388 -19.89 -12.59 7.97
CA HIS A 388 -19.14 -12.22 6.76
C HIS A 388 -17.63 -12.48 6.91
N SER A 389 -17.04 -12.15 8.06
CA SER A 389 -15.61 -12.40 8.32
C SER A 389 -15.26 -13.88 8.26
N LEU A 390 -16.12 -14.73 8.86
CA LEU A 390 -15.97 -16.19 8.81
C LEU A 390 -16.12 -16.72 7.38
N HIS A 391 -17.09 -16.23 6.61
CA HIS A 391 -17.26 -16.58 5.20
C HIS A 391 -16.02 -16.18 4.38
N THR A 392 -15.55 -14.94 4.52
CA THR A 392 -14.35 -14.45 3.83
C THR A 392 -13.11 -15.29 4.15
N PHE A 393 -12.93 -15.71 5.41
CA PHE A 393 -11.86 -16.62 5.80
C PHE A 393 -12.03 -18.01 5.15
N ALA A 394 -13.23 -18.58 5.20
CA ALA A 394 -13.54 -19.89 4.63
C ALA A 394 -13.41 -19.92 3.10
N ASP A 395 -13.83 -18.86 2.41
CA ASP A 395 -13.73 -18.71 0.96
C ASP A 395 -12.26 -18.64 0.54
N GLY A 396 -11.45 -17.84 1.24
CA GLY A 396 -10.01 -17.79 0.98
C GLY A 396 -9.31 -19.12 1.23
N ALA A 397 -9.66 -19.84 2.30
CA ALA A 397 -9.17 -21.19 2.54
C ALA A 397 -9.61 -22.17 1.43
N THR A 398 -10.83 -22.03 0.92
CA THR A 398 -11.36 -22.85 -0.18
C THR A 398 -10.66 -22.56 -1.50
N ILE A 399 -10.35 -21.30 -1.80
CA ILE A 399 -9.52 -20.90 -2.95
C ILE A 399 -8.13 -21.51 -2.86
N VAL A 400 -7.55 -21.54 -1.65
CA VAL A 400 -6.27 -22.19 -1.39
C VAL A 400 -6.37 -23.71 -1.46
N ALA A 401 -7.52 -24.34 -1.20
CA ALA A 401 -7.68 -25.80 -1.24
C ALA A 401 -8.07 -26.34 -2.62
N SER A 402 -8.93 -25.63 -3.35
CA SER A 402 -9.61 -26.09 -4.56
C SER A 402 -9.29 -25.22 -5.77
N GLY A 403 -8.63 -25.81 -6.78
CA GLY A 403 -8.36 -25.14 -8.05
C GLY A 403 -9.64 -24.81 -8.83
N SER A 404 -10.60 -25.73 -8.86
CA SER A 404 -11.87 -25.53 -9.59
C SER A 404 -12.73 -24.41 -9.00
N HIS A 405 -12.75 -24.26 -7.66
CA HIS A 405 -13.47 -23.15 -7.04
C HIS A 405 -12.81 -21.80 -7.37
N ARG A 406 -11.47 -21.73 -7.32
CA ARG A 406 -10.74 -20.53 -7.75
C ARG A 406 -11.02 -20.17 -9.21
N ASP A 407 -11.01 -21.17 -10.09
CA ASP A 407 -11.24 -20.96 -11.53
C ASP A 407 -12.68 -20.49 -11.79
N ALA A 408 -13.67 -21.00 -11.04
CA ALA A 408 -15.04 -20.51 -11.08
C ALA A 408 -15.16 -19.04 -10.63
N VAL A 409 -14.56 -18.68 -9.48
CA VAL A 409 -14.54 -17.30 -8.99
C VAL A 409 -13.89 -16.34 -10.00
N GLN A 410 -12.79 -16.76 -10.64
CA GLN A 410 -12.16 -15.96 -11.69
C GLN A 410 -13.03 -15.81 -12.93
N GLU A 411 -13.71 -16.88 -13.37
CA GLU A 411 -14.57 -16.79 -14.55
C GLU A 411 -15.83 -15.95 -14.29
N ASP A 412 -16.42 -16.05 -13.09
CA ASP A 412 -17.52 -15.17 -12.67
C ASP A 412 -17.06 -13.70 -12.69
N ALA A 413 -15.85 -13.42 -12.18
CA ALA A 413 -15.26 -12.09 -12.23
C ALA A 413 -15.05 -11.60 -13.66
N ARG A 414 -14.52 -12.45 -14.57
CA ARG A 414 -14.39 -12.08 -16.00
C ARG A 414 -15.74 -11.85 -16.64
N ALA A 415 -16.74 -12.69 -16.36
CA ALA A 415 -18.08 -12.56 -16.93
C ALA A 415 -18.72 -11.22 -16.54
N GLU A 416 -18.56 -10.79 -15.29
CA GLU A 416 -19.05 -9.50 -14.82
C GLU A 416 -18.30 -8.33 -15.47
N LEU A 417 -16.97 -8.40 -15.56
CA LEU A 417 -16.18 -7.39 -16.24
C LEU A 417 -16.49 -7.29 -17.73
N ARG A 418 -16.76 -8.40 -18.42
CA ARG A 418 -17.17 -8.38 -19.84
C ARG A 418 -18.46 -7.60 -20.02
N LYS A 419 -19.45 -7.80 -19.15
CA LYS A 419 -20.72 -7.03 -19.15
C LYS A 419 -20.47 -5.54 -18.86
N ARG A 420 -19.62 -5.23 -17.88
CA ARG A 420 -19.37 -3.86 -17.45
C ARG A 420 -18.54 -3.06 -18.46
N THR A 421 -17.53 -3.67 -19.06
CA THR A 421 -16.62 -2.99 -20.00
C THR A 421 -17.20 -2.94 -21.41
N ASP A 422 -17.86 -4.02 -21.85
CA ASP A 422 -18.47 -4.15 -23.17
C ASP A 422 -17.54 -3.70 -24.32
N ILE A 423 -16.33 -4.29 -24.35
CA ILE A 423 -15.35 -3.97 -25.38
C ILE A 423 -15.82 -4.58 -26.71
N PRO A 424 -15.95 -3.79 -27.80
CA PRO A 424 -16.44 -4.30 -29.07
C PRO A 424 -15.59 -5.45 -29.62
N GLN A 425 -16.24 -6.50 -30.14
CA GLN A 425 -15.54 -7.65 -30.74
C GLN A 425 -14.59 -7.27 -31.88
N ARG A 426 -14.91 -6.20 -32.62
CA ARG A 426 -14.03 -5.65 -33.66
C ARG A 426 -12.73 -5.05 -33.11
N PHE A 427 -12.74 -4.51 -31.89
CA PHE A 427 -11.52 -4.06 -31.22
C PHE A 427 -10.66 -5.26 -30.85
N LEU A 428 -11.27 -6.27 -30.20
CA LEU A 428 -10.57 -7.49 -29.78
C LEU A 428 -9.93 -8.22 -30.97
N THR A 429 -10.66 -8.33 -32.08
CA THR A 429 -10.16 -8.95 -33.33
C THR A 429 -8.98 -8.17 -33.90
N ARG A 430 -9.03 -6.83 -33.90
CA ARG A 430 -7.95 -5.98 -34.41
C ARG A 430 -6.70 -6.02 -33.53
N ILE A 431 -6.89 -6.08 -32.20
CA ILE A 431 -5.80 -6.20 -31.23
C ILE A 431 -5.10 -7.56 -31.38
N GLY A 432 -5.87 -8.64 -31.46
CA GLY A 432 -5.35 -9.99 -31.52
C GLY A 432 -4.43 -10.30 -30.34
N THR A 433 -3.19 -10.73 -30.62
CA THR A 433 -2.17 -11.07 -29.61
C THR A 433 -1.24 -9.91 -29.27
N GLN A 434 -1.42 -8.75 -29.91
CA GLN A 434 -0.51 -7.61 -29.75
C GLN A 434 -0.65 -6.97 -28.35
N PRO A 435 0.42 -6.40 -27.79
CA PRO A 435 0.37 -5.70 -26.51
C PRO A 435 -0.64 -4.55 -26.51
N VAL A 436 -1.50 -4.51 -25.50
CA VAL A 436 -2.53 -3.50 -25.32
C VAL A 436 -2.50 -2.87 -23.94
N ARG A 437 -2.70 -1.56 -23.89
CA ARG A 437 -2.90 -0.80 -22.64
C ARG A 437 -4.34 -0.30 -22.57
N SER A 438 -4.88 -0.19 -21.36
CA SER A 438 -6.15 0.48 -21.10
C SER A 438 -5.93 1.79 -20.36
N GLU A 439 -6.73 2.80 -20.63
CA GLU A 439 -6.67 4.09 -19.95
C GLU A 439 -8.01 4.84 -19.99
N PRO A 440 -8.23 5.83 -19.11
CA PRO A 440 -7.41 6.21 -17.96
C PRO A 440 -7.52 5.21 -16.79
N PHE A 441 -8.54 4.34 -16.81
CA PHE A 441 -8.84 3.31 -15.81
C PHE A 441 -9.07 1.93 -16.44
N ASP A 442 -9.64 1.00 -15.68
CA ASP A 442 -10.11 -0.32 -16.14
C ASP A 442 -8.97 -1.22 -16.67
N GLN A 443 -7.86 -1.26 -15.92
CA GLN A 443 -6.67 -2.05 -16.26
C GLN A 443 -6.94 -3.55 -16.33
N ALA A 444 -8.06 -4.00 -15.77
CA ALA A 444 -8.52 -5.38 -15.85
C ALA A 444 -8.98 -5.81 -17.25
N ILE A 445 -9.13 -4.91 -18.23
CA ILE A 445 -9.58 -5.26 -19.60
C ILE A 445 -8.67 -6.34 -20.21
N ALA A 446 -7.35 -6.19 -20.15
CA ALA A 446 -6.44 -7.18 -20.73
C ALA A 446 -6.62 -8.56 -20.09
N TRP A 447 -6.74 -8.62 -18.76
CA TRP A 447 -7.01 -9.86 -18.02
C TRP A 447 -8.39 -10.46 -18.34
N THR A 448 -9.40 -9.62 -18.53
CA THR A 448 -10.81 -10.01 -18.76
C THR A 448 -10.99 -10.72 -20.10
N TYR A 449 -10.36 -10.19 -21.14
CA TYR A 449 -10.48 -10.67 -22.51
C TYR A 449 -9.29 -11.54 -22.95
N GLY A 450 -8.35 -11.85 -22.04
CA GLY A 450 -7.18 -12.67 -22.36
C GLY A 450 -6.21 -12.02 -23.34
N LEU A 451 -6.10 -10.70 -23.31
CA LEU A 451 -5.18 -9.92 -24.16
C LEU A 451 -3.79 -9.82 -23.51
N THR A 452 -2.78 -9.47 -24.30
CA THR A 452 -1.42 -9.22 -23.81
C THR A 452 -1.35 -7.82 -23.16
N PRO A 453 -1.21 -7.70 -21.83
CA PRO A 453 -1.18 -6.39 -21.16
C PRO A 453 0.14 -5.66 -21.42
N ALA A 454 0.06 -4.35 -21.63
CA ALA A 454 1.19 -3.44 -21.62
C ALA A 454 1.09 -2.53 -20.39
N ILE A 455 1.97 -2.79 -19.41
CA ILE A 455 1.92 -2.12 -18.10
C ILE A 455 2.87 -0.91 -18.11
N PRO A 456 2.37 0.33 -17.90
CA PRO A 456 3.23 1.51 -17.85
C PRO A 456 4.08 1.52 -16.57
N PRO A 457 5.23 2.23 -16.57
CA PRO A 457 6.09 2.31 -15.40
C PRO A 457 5.41 2.72 -14.09
N THR A 458 4.45 3.64 -14.13
CA THR A 458 3.71 4.09 -12.93
C THR A 458 2.51 3.23 -12.56
N LEU A 459 2.31 2.09 -13.25
CA LEU A 459 1.14 1.20 -13.21
C LEU A 459 -0.14 1.88 -13.74
N LEU A 460 -0.49 3.06 -13.23
CA LEU A 460 -1.67 3.83 -13.62
C LEU A 460 -1.25 5.20 -14.13
N ASN A 461 -2.01 5.75 -15.09
CA ASN A 461 -1.75 7.06 -15.70
C ASN A 461 -1.65 8.16 -14.63
N TYR A 462 -2.68 8.25 -13.78
CA TYR A 462 -2.73 9.24 -12.70
C TYR A 462 -1.64 9.07 -11.63
N GLY A 463 -0.94 7.92 -11.61
CA GLY A 463 0.16 7.61 -10.70
C GLY A 463 1.47 8.33 -11.03
N ALA A 464 1.54 9.02 -12.16
CA ALA A 464 2.70 9.81 -12.57
C ALA A 464 2.80 11.17 -11.85
N TYR A 465 2.80 11.16 -10.52
CA TYR A 465 2.68 12.34 -9.66
C TYR A 465 3.78 13.40 -9.77
N THR A 466 4.85 13.15 -10.53
CA THR A 466 5.96 14.09 -10.70
C THR A 466 6.44 14.07 -12.14
N GLU A 467 7.13 15.13 -12.57
CA GLU A 467 7.75 15.16 -13.90
C GLU A 467 8.69 13.98 -14.16
N LEU A 468 9.39 13.49 -13.13
CA LEU A 468 10.25 12.32 -13.25
C LEU A 468 9.44 11.09 -13.65
N LEU A 469 8.28 10.89 -13.04
CA LEU A 469 7.41 9.74 -13.28
C LEU A 469 6.68 9.86 -14.63
N ASP A 470 6.25 11.07 -15.01
CA ASP A 470 5.67 11.33 -16.33
C ASP A 470 6.71 11.11 -17.45
N LYS A 471 7.96 11.58 -17.27
CA LYS A 471 9.06 11.31 -18.21
C LYS A 471 9.35 9.80 -18.36
N MET A 472 9.20 9.02 -17.28
CA MET A 472 9.34 7.56 -17.38
C MET A 472 8.25 6.96 -18.26
N ASN A 473 7.00 7.34 -18.06
CA ASN A 473 5.89 6.88 -18.91
C ASN A 473 6.02 7.37 -20.36
N GLU A 474 6.40 8.64 -20.57
CA GLU A 474 6.72 9.21 -21.88
C GLU A 474 7.79 8.39 -22.61
N SER A 475 8.90 8.08 -21.92
CA SER A 475 9.99 7.28 -22.50
C SER A 475 9.55 5.87 -22.86
N TRP A 476 8.69 5.26 -22.04
CA TRP A 476 8.13 3.94 -22.30
C TRP A 476 7.15 3.96 -23.48
N ILE A 477 6.28 4.96 -23.58
CA ILE A 477 5.39 5.15 -24.74
C ILE A 477 6.19 5.44 -26.01
N ALA A 478 7.32 6.14 -25.90
CA ALA A 478 8.18 6.46 -27.03
C ALA A 478 9.06 5.28 -27.49
N ASP A 479 9.29 4.28 -26.64
CA ASP A 479 10.11 3.10 -26.93
C ASP A 479 9.49 2.26 -28.07
N ASP A 480 10.27 1.95 -29.10
CA ASP A 480 9.76 1.24 -30.28
C ASP A 480 9.66 -0.29 -30.10
N VAL A 481 10.18 -0.82 -29.01
CA VAL A 481 10.20 -2.26 -28.68
C VAL A 481 9.19 -2.61 -27.59
N ASN A 482 9.12 -1.79 -26.53
CA ASN A 482 8.40 -2.10 -25.30
C ASN A 482 7.01 -1.45 -25.20
N ALA A 483 6.72 -0.44 -26.01
CA ALA A 483 5.45 0.27 -25.96
C ALA A 483 4.28 -0.60 -26.47
N PRO A 484 3.04 -0.32 -26.04
CA PRO A 484 1.87 -1.02 -26.55
C PRO A 484 1.73 -0.84 -28.07
N ARG A 485 1.19 -1.86 -28.75
CA ARG A 485 0.73 -1.69 -30.13
C ARG A 485 -0.60 -0.95 -30.16
N PHE A 486 -1.47 -1.25 -29.20
CA PHE A 486 -2.82 -0.70 -29.10
C PHE A 486 -3.08 -0.04 -27.75
N VAL A 487 -3.88 1.02 -27.76
CA VAL A 487 -4.43 1.63 -26.54
C VAL A 487 -5.95 1.60 -26.64
N ILE A 488 -6.61 1.05 -25.63
CA ILE A 488 -8.06 1.16 -25.43
C ILE A 488 -8.28 2.31 -24.46
N ARG A 489 -8.77 3.42 -24.96
CA ARG A 489 -9.01 4.64 -24.18
C ARG A 489 -10.50 4.82 -23.92
N GLU A 490 -10.90 5.03 -22.68
CA GLU A 490 -12.25 5.48 -22.35
C GLU A 490 -12.45 6.89 -22.93
N ASN A 491 -13.53 7.10 -23.67
CA ASN A 491 -13.86 8.34 -24.35
C ASN A 491 -14.45 9.36 -23.35
N THR A 492 -13.65 9.75 -22.36
CA THR A 492 -14.00 10.71 -21.30
C THR A 492 -13.10 11.93 -21.38
N ARG A 493 -13.61 13.10 -20.97
CA ARG A 493 -12.82 14.33 -20.79
C ARG A 493 -12.16 14.42 -19.42
N ILE A 494 -12.73 13.76 -18.42
CA ILE A 494 -12.33 13.89 -17.02
C ILE A 494 -11.86 12.54 -16.49
N THR A 495 -10.77 12.56 -15.72
CA THR A 495 -10.22 11.39 -15.02
C THR A 495 -10.42 11.55 -13.51
N LEU A 496 -9.44 11.15 -12.70
CA LEU A 496 -9.52 11.17 -11.26
C LEU A 496 -9.60 12.60 -10.74
N ASP A 497 -10.50 12.86 -9.79
CA ASP A 497 -10.63 14.12 -9.06
C ASP A 497 -10.70 15.38 -9.97
N GLY A 498 -11.37 15.29 -11.13
CA GLY A 498 -11.60 16.44 -12.01
C GLY A 498 -10.44 16.83 -12.91
N ARG A 499 -9.43 15.97 -13.08
CA ARG A 499 -8.31 16.21 -14.01
C ARG A 499 -8.75 16.02 -15.46
N PHE A 500 -8.13 16.77 -16.37
CA PHE A 500 -8.37 16.60 -17.81
C PHE A 500 -7.65 15.36 -18.34
N ALA A 501 -8.33 14.51 -19.09
CA ALA A 501 -7.78 13.22 -19.55
C ALA A 501 -6.51 13.35 -20.39
N LEU A 502 -6.39 14.41 -21.19
CA LEU A 502 -5.19 14.68 -22.00
C LEU A 502 -4.04 15.31 -21.22
N TRP A 503 -4.23 15.56 -19.92
CA TRP A 503 -3.22 16.10 -19.00
C TRP A 503 -2.86 15.12 -17.89
N ASP A 504 -3.27 13.86 -17.97
CA ASP A 504 -3.12 12.89 -16.88
C ASP A 504 -2.41 11.61 -17.37
N PRO A 505 -1.07 11.61 -17.55
CA PRO A 505 -0.16 12.75 -17.36
C PRO A 505 0.29 13.42 -18.68
N PRO A 506 0.65 14.72 -18.68
CA PRO A 506 0.66 15.52 -19.91
C PRO A 506 1.74 15.12 -20.93
N ARG A 507 2.96 14.77 -20.50
CA ARG A 507 4.03 14.38 -21.45
C ARG A 507 3.70 13.05 -22.11
N THR A 508 3.18 12.11 -21.33
CA THR A 508 2.75 10.80 -21.82
C THR A 508 1.63 10.94 -22.85
N GLU A 509 0.60 11.75 -22.57
CA GLU A 509 -0.51 11.98 -23.51
C GLU A 509 -0.08 12.69 -24.80
N LEU A 510 0.88 13.62 -24.72
CA LEU A 510 1.47 14.24 -25.91
C LEU A 510 2.26 13.22 -26.73
N ALA A 511 3.10 12.41 -26.08
CA ALA A 511 3.87 11.36 -26.76
C ALA A 511 2.96 10.32 -27.41
N GLU A 512 1.85 9.97 -26.76
CA GLU A 512 0.82 9.10 -27.31
C GLU A 512 0.16 9.73 -28.54
N THR A 513 -0.26 11.00 -28.44
CA THR A 513 -0.83 11.75 -29.57
C THR A 513 0.11 11.78 -30.78
N CYS A 514 1.42 11.91 -30.53
CA CYS A 514 2.43 11.91 -31.58
C CYS A 514 2.67 10.55 -32.26
N ARG A 515 2.36 9.44 -31.58
CA ARG A 515 2.75 8.08 -32.00
C ARG A 515 1.57 7.15 -32.24
N TYR A 516 0.35 7.53 -31.88
CA TYR A 516 -0.83 6.70 -32.02
C TYR A 516 -1.91 7.44 -32.81
N THR A 517 -2.63 6.71 -33.65
CA THR A 517 -3.77 7.23 -34.43
C THR A 517 -5.04 6.56 -33.99
N LEU A 518 -6.14 7.31 -33.98
CA LEU A 518 -7.47 6.73 -33.81
C LEU A 518 -7.79 5.84 -35.01
N VAL A 519 -8.13 4.57 -34.74
CA VAL A 519 -8.43 3.60 -35.79
C VAL A 519 -9.84 3.02 -35.73
N ASP A 520 -10.50 3.10 -34.58
CA ASP A 520 -11.90 2.76 -34.39
C ASP A 520 -12.41 3.46 -33.11
N SER A 521 -13.73 3.63 -32.98
CA SER A 521 -14.36 4.24 -31.81
C SER A 521 -15.81 3.78 -31.61
N THR A 522 -16.28 3.88 -30.38
CA THR A 522 -17.69 3.92 -29.98
C THR A 522 -17.94 5.20 -29.18
N ASP A 523 -19.16 5.36 -28.65
CA ASP A 523 -19.45 6.44 -27.73
C ASP A 523 -18.59 6.36 -26.46
N ARG A 524 -18.25 5.15 -26.00
CA ARG A 524 -17.50 4.92 -24.75
C ARG A 524 -16.01 4.65 -24.95
N TRP A 525 -15.59 4.04 -26.04
CA TRP A 525 -14.23 3.55 -26.21
C TRP A 525 -13.60 4.08 -27.50
N GLN A 526 -12.32 4.41 -27.42
CA GLN A 526 -11.45 4.68 -28.56
C GLN A 526 -10.41 3.58 -28.64
N LEU A 527 -10.15 3.12 -29.86
CA LEU A 527 -9.01 2.24 -30.15
C LEU A 527 -7.95 3.05 -30.88
N LEU A 528 -6.79 3.17 -30.27
CA LEU A 528 -5.62 3.83 -30.84
C LEU A 528 -4.59 2.79 -31.25
N GLU A 529 -3.97 2.98 -32.39
CA GLU A 529 -2.94 2.09 -32.93
C GLU A 529 -1.63 2.84 -33.13
N ARG A 530 -0.53 2.21 -32.72
CA ARG A 530 0.82 2.76 -32.87
C ARG A 530 1.19 2.90 -34.34
N GLY A 531 1.72 4.06 -34.68
CA GLY A 531 2.34 4.39 -35.97
C GLY A 531 3.70 5.07 -35.79
N PRO A 532 4.30 5.58 -36.87
CA PRO A 532 5.50 6.39 -36.79
C PRO A 532 5.25 7.68 -35.99
N ASN A 533 6.30 8.23 -35.39
CA ASN A 533 6.23 9.54 -34.75
C ASN A 533 5.93 10.63 -35.78
N ARG A 534 4.79 11.30 -35.64
CA ARG A 534 4.31 12.38 -36.52
C ARG A 534 4.64 13.77 -36.01
N CYS A 535 5.24 13.89 -34.82
CA CYS A 535 5.58 15.18 -34.21
C CYS A 535 7.03 15.59 -34.47
N GLY A 536 7.20 16.89 -34.72
CA GLY A 536 8.44 17.64 -34.85
C GLY A 536 8.93 18.21 -33.53
N ALA A 537 9.87 19.15 -33.62
CA ALA A 537 10.36 19.88 -32.46
C ALA A 537 9.29 20.86 -31.93
N GLU A 538 9.28 21.07 -30.62
CA GLU A 538 8.50 22.12 -29.98
C GLU A 538 9.09 23.49 -30.33
N ARG A 539 8.24 24.43 -30.74
CA ARG A 539 8.61 25.82 -31.04
C ARG A 539 7.71 26.77 -30.26
N GLU A 540 8.31 27.67 -29.50
CA GLU A 540 7.58 28.70 -28.77
C GLU A 540 6.77 29.59 -29.72
N LEU A 541 5.55 29.92 -29.31
CA LEU A 541 4.64 30.85 -29.98
C LEU A 541 4.54 32.16 -29.21
N SER A 542 4.34 32.08 -27.89
CA SER A 542 4.22 33.25 -27.02
C SER A 542 4.45 32.88 -25.54
N SER A 543 4.79 33.89 -24.73
CA SER A 543 4.93 33.77 -23.28
C SER A 543 4.26 34.98 -22.62
N THR A 544 3.40 34.75 -21.64
CA THR A 544 2.62 35.79 -20.97
C THR A 544 2.57 35.55 -19.46
N HIS A 545 2.74 36.62 -18.68
CA HIS A 545 2.41 36.60 -17.25
C HIS A 545 0.93 36.91 -17.04
N LEU A 546 0.29 36.20 -16.12
CA LEU A 546 -1.11 36.37 -15.79
C LEU A 546 -1.33 36.43 -14.28
N ALA A 547 -2.30 37.24 -13.88
CA ALA A 547 -2.87 37.17 -12.54
C ALA A 547 -3.75 35.92 -12.37
N ALA A 548 -4.01 35.54 -11.13
CA ALA A 548 -4.95 34.45 -10.82
C ALA A 548 -6.32 34.72 -11.48
N GLY A 549 -6.83 33.71 -12.21
CA GLY A 549 -8.10 33.77 -12.92
C GLY A 549 -8.10 34.60 -14.21
N GLN A 550 -7.00 35.30 -14.54
CA GLN A 550 -6.91 36.06 -15.78
C GLN A 550 -6.89 35.12 -16.99
N SER A 551 -7.79 35.38 -17.94
CA SER A 551 -7.90 34.64 -19.19
C SER A 551 -6.93 35.18 -20.24
N VAL A 552 -6.23 34.29 -20.93
CA VAL A 552 -5.34 34.61 -22.06
C VAL A 552 -5.74 33.82 -23.30
N PRO A 553 -5.70 34.43 -24.50
CA PRO A 553 -6.07 33.74 -25.73
C PRO A 553 -5.03 32.65 -26.06
N VAL A 554 -5.52 31.47 -26.45
CA VAL A 554 -4.68 30.38 -26.92
C VAL A 554 -4.27 30.67 -28.38
N PRO A 555 -2.97 30.73 -28.70
CA PRO A 555 -2.52 30.96 -30.07
C PRO A 555 -3.01 29.86 -31.03
N THR A 556 -3.34 30.25 -32.25
CA THR A 556 -3.67 29.29 -33.31
C THR A 556 -2.40 28.84 -34.03
N ALA A 557 -2.33 27.55 -34.35
CA ALA A 557 -1.32 26.99 -35.23
C ALA A 557 -2.04 26.19 -36.33
N ALA A 558 -1.68 26.43 -37.59
CA ALA A 558 -2.29 25.73 -38.73
C ALA A 558 -1.89 24.24 -38.75
N ASP A 559 -0.65 23.94 -38.33
CA ASP A 559 -0.09 22.60 -38.29
C ASP A 559 0.48 22.30 -36.91
N GLY A 560 0.04 21.21 -36.28
CA GLY A 560 0.61 20.70 -35.04
C GLY A 560 -0.22 20.91 -33.78
N VAL A 561 0.28 20.38 -32.67
CA VAL A 561 -0.40 20.43 -31.37
C VAL A 561 0.08 21.66 -30.62
N VAL A 562 -0.83 22.56 -30.25
CA VAL A 562 -0.53 23.68 -29.36
C VAL A 562 -0.54 23.16 -27.93
N VAL A 563 0.56 23.41 -27.23
CA VAL A 563 0.77 23.05 -25.83
C VAL A 563 0.99 24.31 -25.01
N ALA A 564 0.58 24.27 -23.75
CA ALA A 564 0.83 25.31 -22.75
C ALA A 564 1.67 24.73 -21.61
N ARG A 565 2.73 25.43 -21.20
CA ARG A 565 3.47 25.17 -19.98
C ARG A 565 3.11 26.24 -18.96
N VAL A 566 2.75 25.84 -17.74
CA VAL A 566 2.21 26.72 -16.71
C VAL A 566 3.16 26.81 -15.52
N TYR A 567 3.72 27.97 -15.26
CA TYR A 567 4.64 28.21 -14.14
C TYR A 567 3.91 29.03 -13.07
N PRO A 568 3.08 28.41 -12.22
CA PRO A 568 2.38 29.10 -11.17
C PRO A 568 3.37 29.53 -10.08
N GLU A 569 3.17 30.71 -9.54
CA GLU A 569 3.95 31.23 -8.42
C GLU A 569 3.47 30.59 -7.11
N GLN A 570 4.44 30.29 -6.24
CA GLN A 570 4.18 29.79 -4.89
C GLN A 570 5.16 30.44 -3.93
N SER A 571 4.65 30.94 -2.82
CA SER A 571 5.43 31.40 -1.69
C SER A 571 6.19 30.25 -1.01
N LEU A 572 7.25 30.58 -0.27
CA LEU A 572 7.98 29.60 0.53
C LEU A 572 7.09 28.96 1.61
N ALA A 573 6.11 29.71 2.13
CA ALA A 573 5.17 29.22 3.12
C ALA A 573 4.23 28.15 2.53
N GLU A 574 3.68 28.39 1.33
CA GLU A 574 2.83 27.41 0.63
C GLU A 574 3.62 26.15 0.26
N ARG A 575 4.88 26.29 -0.15
CA ARG A 575 5.76 25.13 -0.40
C ARG A 575 6.03 24.31 0.85
N ALA A 576 6.34 24.98 1.97
CA ALA A 576 6.55 24.32 3.25
C ALA A 576 5.26 23.63 3.74
N TRP A 577 4.11 24.29 3.59
CA TRP A 577 2.80 23.73 3.91
C TRP A 577 2.46 22.51 3.05
N GLY A 578 2.69 22.59 1.74
CA GLY A 578 2.48 21.47 0.81
C GLY A 578 3.38 20.27 1.12
N PHE A 579 4.59 20.49 1.64
CA PHE A 579 5.44 19.42 2.14
C PHE A 579 4.91 18.81 3.45
N LEU A 580 4.50 19.65 4.41
CA LEU A 580 4.03 19.21 5.72
C LEU A 580 2.68 18.51 5.68
N PHE A 581 1.78 18.95 4.80
CA PHE A 581 0.42 18.44 4.72
C PHE A 581 -0.03 18.23 3.26
N LYS A 582 -0.73 19.19 2.67
CA LYS A 582 -1.15 19.22 1.26
C LYS A 582 -1.34 20.66 0.79
N PRO A 583 -1.05 20.98 -0.49
CA PRO A 583 -1.30 22.30 -1.04
C PRO A 583 -2.79 22.49 -1.37
N ASP A 584 -3.20 23.73 -1.63
CA ASP A 584 -4.49 24.05 -2.25
C ASP A 584 -4.54 23.53 -3.70
N ASP A 585 -5.73 23.41 -4.29
CA ASP A 585 -5.86 22.94 -5.66
C ASP A 585 -5.41 23.99 -6.69
N LEU A 586 -4.52 23.57 -7.59
CA LEU A 586 -4.21 24.30 -8.81
C LEU A 586 -5.19 23.87 -9.89
N ASN A 587 -5.95 24.82 -10.42
CA ASN A 587 -6.88 24.60 -11.52
C ASN A 587 -6.41 25.38 -12.75
N VAL A 588 -6.47 24.72 -13.90
CA VAL A 588 -6.27 25.34 -15.21
C VAL A 588 -7.56 25.17 -16.00
N SER A 589 -8.09 26.27 -16.53
CA SER A 589 -9.35 26.28 -17.26
C SER A 589 -9.14 26.43 -18.76
N LEU A 590 -9.88 25.67 -19.56
CA LEU A 590 -9.99 25.85 -21.00
C LEU A 590 -11.40 26.35 -21.32
N ASP A 591 -11.51 27.54 -21.91
CA ASP A 591 -12.82 28.17 -22.23
C ASP A 591 -13.82 28.19 -21.07
N GLY A 592 -13.31 28.38 -19.84
CA GLY A 592 -14.10 28.40 -18.61
C GLY A 592 -14.38 27.03 -17.99
N GLU A 593 -14.06 25.92 -18.66
CA GLU A 593 -14.09 24.57 -18.08
C GLU A 593 -12.82 24.36 -17.24
N ALA A 594 -12.96 24.29 -15.92
CA ALA A 594 -11.85 24.15 -14.98
C ALA A 594 -11.44 22.69 -14.80
N PHE A 595 -10.15 22.42 -14.90
CA PHE A 595 -9.56 21.11 -14.63
C PHE A 595 -8.48 21.22 -13.57
N ARG A 596 -8.45 20.23 -12.68
CA ARG A 596 -7.41 20.12 -11.67
C ARG A 596 -6.08 19.75 -12.33
N LEU A 597 -5.00 20.41 -11.91
CA LEU A 597 -3.64 20.10 -12.33
C LEU A 597 -2.75 19.92 -11.09
N PRO A 598 -2.07 18.78 -10.91
CA PRO A 598 -1.09 18.65 -9.84
C PRO A 598 0.04 19.68 -9.98
N TRP A 599 0.41 20.32 -8.87
CA TRP A 599 1.47 21.35 -8.84
C TRP A 599 2.82 20.91 -9.40
N THR A 600 3.08 19.60 -9.32
CA THR A 600 4.29 18.94 -9.82
C THR A 600 4.35 18.83 -11.34
N HIS A 601 3.29 19.21 -12.08
CA HIS A 601 3.25 19.24 -13.55
C HIS A 601 3.33 20.65 -14.14
N SER A 602 3.86 21.62 -13.39
CA SER A 602 3.99 23.01 -13.86
C SER A 602 4.85 23.13 -15.14
N ASP A 603 5.94 22.37 -15.28
CA ASP A 603 6.71 22.31 -16.54
C ASP A 603 6.27 21.18 -17.48
N ALA A 604 5.02 20.71 -17.42
CA ALA A 604 4.51 19.71 -18.37
C ALA A 604 3.82 20.39 -19.57
N PRO A 605 3.95 19.85 -20.79
CA PRO A 605 3.29 20.39 -21.98
C PRO A 605 1.81 20.00 -21.98
N LEU A 606 0.95 20.89 -21.48
CA LEU A 606 -0.50 20.69 -21.46
C LEU A 606 -1.05 20.88 -22.87
N MET A 607 -1.60 19.86 -23.51
CA MET A 607 -2.23 20.03 -24.82
C MET A 607 -3.50 20.90 -24.69
N VAL A 608 -3.56 21.99 -25.44
CA VAL A 608 -4.67 22.98 -25.38
C VAL A 608 -5.42 23.13 -26.69
N SER A 609 -4.78 22.85 -27.83
CA SER A 609 -5.43 22.89 -29.15
C SER A 609 -4.76 21.94 -30.12
N ALA A 610 -5.55 21.09 -30.78
CA ALA A 610 -5.14 20.19 -31.86
C ALA A 610 -6.37 19.78 -32.70
N PRO A 611 -7.05 20.74 -33.37
CA PRO A 611 -8.31 20.49 -34.08
C PRO A 611 -8.20 19.43 -35.19
N GLN A 612 -6.99 19.24 -35.72
CA GLN A 612 -6.67 18.29 -36.79
C GLN A 612 -6.34 16.87 -36.32
N GLU A 613 -6.29 16.61 -35.00
CA GLU A 613 -5.97 15.30 -34.42
C GLU A 613 -7.26 14.58 -33.96
N PRO A 614 -7.76 13.56 -34.66
CA PRO A 614 -8.98 12.85 -34.26
C PRO A 614 -8.85 12.11 -32.93
N SER A 615 -7.64 11.68 -32.55
CA SER A 615 -7.36 10.92 -31.32
C SER A 615 -7.52 11.73 -30.03
N VAL A 616 -7.53 13.06 -30.11
CA VAL A 616 -7.73 13.95 -28.93
C VAL A 616 -9.15 14.49 -28.84
N LYS A 617 -10.04 14.07 -29.75
CA LYS A 617 -11.47 14.38 -29.66
C LYS A 617 -12.10 13.50 -28.58
N LEU A 618 -12.46 14.09 -27.45
CA LEU A 618 -12.98 13.37 -26.29
C LEU A 618 -14.43 13.75 -26.01
N ALA A 619 -15.27 12.74 -25.77
CA ALA A 619 -16.72 12.88 -25.57
C ALA A 619 -17.38 13.74 -26.67
N GLY A 620 -16.96 13.55 -27.92
CA GLY A 620 -17.47 14.29 -29.08
C GLY A 620 -16.95 15.71 -29.25
N ARG A 621 -16.14 16.23 -28.32
CA ARG A 621 -15.61 17.60 -28.35
C ARG A 621 -14.16 17.62 -28.86
N PRO A 622 -13.83 18.42 -29.90
CA PRO A 622 -12.45 18.58 -30.34
C PRO A 622 -11.63 19.31 -29.27
N LEU A 623 -10.32 19.09 -29.26
CA LEU A 623 -9.39 19.91 -28.48
C LEU A 623 -9.10 21.19 -29.26
N GLN A 624 -9.82 22.27 -28.96
CA GLN A 624 -9.66 23.56 -29.62
C GLN A 624 -10.00 24.68 -28.64
N ALA A 625 -9.18 24.84 -27.60
CA ALA A 625 -9.41 25.90 -26.62
C ALA A 625 -9.20 27.28 -27.25
N GLY A 626 -10.13 28.22 -27.01
CA GLY A 626 -9.99 29.62 -27.39
C GLY A 626 -9.20 30.42 -26.36
N ASN A 627 -9.39 30.10 -25.08
CA ASN A 627 -8.73 30.76 -23.96
C ASN A 627 -8.27 29.79 -22.88
N LEU A 628 -7.22 30.19 -22.16
CA LEU A 628 -6.71 29.50 -20.98
C LEU A 628 -6.65 30.47 -19.79
N SER A 629 -6.99 29.99 -18.60
CA SER A 629 -6.72 30.68 -17.33
C SER A 629 -6.21 29.70 -16.28
N MET A 630 -5.61 30.20 -15.20
CA MET A 630 -5.20 29.35 -14.07
C MET A 630 -5.58 30.01 -12.73
N SER A 631 -5.80 29.20 -11.69
CA SER A 631 -6.23 29.69 -10.37
C SER A 631 -5.13 30.40 -9.55
N ALA A 632 -3.87 30.28 -9.97
CA ALA A 632 -2.72 30.94 -9.34
C ALA A 632 -2.15 32.04 -10.27
N PRO A 633 -1.49 33.07 -9.74
CA PRO A 633 -0.68 33.96 -10.58
C PRO A 633 0.52 33.19 -11.13
N GLY A 634 1.04 33.60 -12.29
CA GLY A 634 2.24 32.99 -12.85
C GLY A 634 2.48 33.30 -14.31
N ARG A 635 3.25 32.43 -14.97
CA ARG A 635 3.61 32.56 -16.38
C ARG A 635 3.09 31.38 -17.19
N VAL A 636 2.50 31.64 -18.35
CA VAL A 636 2.19 30.60 -19.35
C VAL A 636 3.10 30.78 -20.55
N VAL A 637 3.65 29.67 -21.05
CA VAL A 637 4.36 29.61 -22.33
C VAL A 637 3.57 28.73 -23.28
N PHE A 638 3.15 29.29 -24.40
CA PHE A 638 2.52 28.55 -25.49
C PHE A 638 3.57 28.14 -26.51
N SER A 639 3.51 26.89 -26.92
CA SER A 639 4.35 26.33 -27.98
C SER A 639 3.52 25.54 -28.97
N VAL A 640 4.04 25.34 -30.18
CA VAL A 640 3.52 24.37 -31.14
C VAL A 640 4.48 23.20 -31.27
N VAL A 641 3.96 21.99 -31.20
CA VAL A 641 4.63 20.76 -31.61
C VAL A 641 4.20 20.48 -33.04
N GLY A 642 5.04 20.86 -34.01
CA GLY A 642 4.71 20.75 -35.43
C GLY A 642 4.49 19.32 -35.88
N ARG A 643 3.78 19.10 -36.99
CA ARG A 643 3.72 17.79 -37.66
C ARG A 643 4.95 17.59 -38.56
N LYS A 644 5.41 16.35 -38.69
CA LYS A 644 6.48 15.91 -39.60
C LYS A 644 5.96 15.50 -40.96
#